data_AF-A0A3L7SWU4-F1
#
_entry.id   AF-A0A3L7SWU4-F1
#
_cell.length_a   1.000
_cell.length_b   1.000
_cell.length_c   1.000
_cell.angle_alpha   90.00
_cell.angle_beta   90.00
_cell.angle_gamma   90.00
#
_symmetry.space_group_name_H-M   'P 1'
#
loop_
_entity.id
_entity.type
_entity.pdbx_description
1 polymer ?
#
loop_
_entity_poly.entity_id
_entity_poly.type
_entity_poly.pdbx_seq_one_letter_code
_entity_poly.pdbx_strand_id
1 'polypeptide(L)'
;MFAHQSTLLSARTRFAPMLALPLALSLASSLTAITHADGLVGCWGLNDFGQCTTPASVGITSKLAAGSDHSVALSSTSVVACWGDNNFGQATVPAFLGACTSIAAGHYHTLAIKSPGILACWGLNTDGQCTAPANLGTVISIAGGSAHTAVVKTNGIVACWGFNMFGQCVVPANLGTCTTVAAGSDHTLAIRTAGTVAAWGYNLFGQSTVPQTLGTCTAIAGGFDHSIALRTGGTVGCWGDNTYGQCAAPVNLGTCTAVAAGFYHSVVLRTSGQVVAWGLNDNGQAAVPLSTPPCNRVAAGSNHNLIVGSFPVIQFVSGTPTTCGLANGSADLTVTNGVSVAWTGPNGFTATTVDLVNVAAGTYIINVTGPAGTAPASAQVTITATADTVAPTVTSYTNALSAAANASCQAAVANFVATVVAADNCSVASTTQVPAAGTLVGLGNTAVTITVRDAANNAVTRSATFTVTGSSATYYRDADGDTFGNATITATGCAAPAGYVSNNTDCNDANAAINPNTIWYRDLDGDGAGSAASGTLVQCAQPTGYVLSNNDGCPADPAKTAPGACGCGVADTDTDSDGIPNCIDNCDAISNPAQTDCDSDGVGDACQIAAGIPPDCNHNGAYDVPAEFASIQAAIDAVGVGTPRIVLVAAGTYPGPISLRGKNIELCGASAANTILQGTNGIVASVLSFVGGEPASTTVQRFTIRGGVTGTPIAGNPIEYFGGGLIAFNASGTVRNCIIESNATQLGGGIALINSNIALEGCIVRSNSATIDGGGVHLTASALVVAGCTITTNSAPFGGGIRLDPPAATSSLTLNASQICGNTVWNIVGPYTVQGGVSTVCDCGGDIDNNGIVNALDVAAILSVWGTNGESYPRTDGNYDGIVNALDLAILLDAWGICGQ
;
A
#
# COMPACT_ATOMS: atom_id res chain seq x y z
N MET A 1 -56.37 46.76 26.61
CA MET A 1 -56.43 45.38 27.16
C MET A 1 -55.03 44.78 27.08
N PHE A 2 -54.66 44.05 28.12
CA PHE A 2 -53.30 43.67 28.52
C PHE A 2 -52.63 42.56 27.70
N ALA A 3 -51.29 42.49 27.88
CA ALA A 3 -50.35 41.34 27.77
C ALA A 3 -49.81 41.00 26.36
N HIS A 4 -48.55 41.36 26.04
CA HIS A 4 -47.26 40.64 26.28
C HIS A 4 -46.98 39.62 25.15
N GLN A 5 -45.81 39.54 24.48
CA GLN A 5 -44.43 39.76 24.91
C GLN A 5 -43.47 39.88 23.69
N SER A 6 -42.41 40.69 23.87
CA SER A 6 -41.00 40.46 23.48
C SER A 6 -40.62 40.32 21.99
N THR A 7 -40.18 41.38 21.28
CA THR A 7 -38.80 41.97 21.19
C THR A 7 -37.82 41.17 20.34
N LEU A 8 -37.02 41.72 19.41
CA LEU A 8 -37.00 42.96 18.65
C LEU A 8 -35.84 42.75 17.65
N LEU A 9 -36.16 42.56 16.37
CA LEU A 9 -35.21 42.73 15.27
C LEU A 9 -34.81 44.20 15.20
N SER A 10 -33.51 44.51 15.11
CA SER A 10 -33.06 45.81 14.63
C SER A 10 -32.08 45.62 13.48
N ALA A 11 -32.61 45.77 12.28
CA ALA A 11 -31.88 46.10 11.08
C ALA A 11 -32.28 47.51 10.66
N ARG A 12 -31.30 48.35 10.35
CA ARG A 12 -31.31 49.53 9.46
C ARG A 12 -29.91 50.18 9.62
N THR A 13 -29.15 50.54 8.59
CA THR A 13 -29.51 51.15 7.30
C THR A 13 -28.34 51.16 6.30
N ARG A 14 -28.66 50.83 5.04
CA ARG A 14 -28.40 51.57 3.77
C ARG A 14 -27.00 51.71 3.11
N PHE A 15 -26.96 51.14 1.88
CA PHE A 15 -26.43 51.61 0.58
C PHE A 15 -24.91 51.63 0.27
N ALA A 16 -24.58 50.92 -0.83
CA ALA A 16 -23.31 50.63 -1.55
C ALA A 16 -22.73 51.86 -2.33
N PRO A 17 -21.62 51.80 -3.15
CA PRO A 17 -20.92 50.63 -3.74
C PRO A 17 -19.37 50.73 -3.94
N MET A 18 -18.80 49.67 -4.56
CA MET A 18 -17.54 49.56 -5.34
C MET A 18 -16.18 49.81 -4.67
N LEU A 19 -15.39 48.74 -4.51
CA LEU A 19 -14.14 48.50 -5.26
C LEU A 19 -13.66 47.06 -4.96
N ALA A 20 -13.62 46.21 -5.97
CA ALA A 20 -12.98 44.89 -5.88
C ALA A 20 -11.47 45.06 -6.17
N LEU A 21 -10.63 44.72 -5.21
CA LEU A 21 -9.19 44.50 -5.37
C LEU A 21 -8.89 43.11 -4.80
N PRO A 22 -8.27 42.18 -5.55
CA PRO A 22 -7.94 40.87 -5.00
C PRO A 22 -6.74 41.02 -4.06
N LEU A 23 -6.95 40.61 -2.80
CA LEU A 23 -5.91 40.52 -1.79
C LEU A 23 -5.08 39.25 -2.09
N ALA A 24 -3.90 39.42 -2.69
CA ALA A 24 -2.91 38.35 -2.80
C ALA A 24 -2.34 38.08 -1.40
N LEU A 25 -2.87 37.06 -0.73
CA LEU A 25 -2.34 36.53 0.52
C LEU A 25 -1.13 35.66 0.17
N SER A 26 0.08 36.22 0.21
CA SER A 26 1.30 35.42 0.12
C SER A 26 1.44 34.60 1.41
N LEU A 27 1.14 33.31 1.31
CA LEU A 27 1.54 32.30 2.29
C LEU A 27 3.08 32.21 2.30
N ALA A 28 3.73 33.08 3.07
CA ALA A 28 5.06 32.79 3.58
C ALA A 28 4.86 31.89 4.81
N SER A 29 5.04 30.60 4.61
CA SER A 29 5.09 29.58 5.66
C SER A 29 6.21 29.93 6.64
N SER A 30 5.84 30.39 7.84
CA SER A 30 6.77 30.48 8.96
C SER A 30 7.08 29.08 9.48
N LEU A 31 8.04 28.38 8.87
CA LEU A 31 8.67 27.23 9.50
C LEU A 31 9.55 27.74 10.65
N THR A 32 9.13 27.42 11.88
CA THR A 32 10.04 27.43 13.02
C THR A 32 11.04 26.28 12.83
N ALA A 33 12.32 26.60 12.82
CA ALA A 33 13.37 25.59 12.77
C ALA A 33 13.32 24.75 14.06
N ILE A 34 12.88 23.49 13.95
CA ILE A 34 13.13 22.49 14.99
C ILE A 34 14.56 22.02 14.76
N THR A 35 15.49 22.51 15.58
CA THR A 35 16.87 22.02 15.60
C THR A 35 16.95 20.85 16.57
N HIS A 36 17.28 19.66 16.05
CA HIS A 36 17.60 18.39 16.74
C HIS A 36 16.48 17.79 17.62
N ALA A 37 16.26 16.47 17.59
CA ALA A 37 15.57 15.83 18.71
C ALA A 37 15.79 14.31 18.85
N ASP A 38 16.55 13.93 19.87
CA ASP A 38 16.22 12.73 20.65
C ASP A 38 14.75 12.81 21.11
N GLY A 39 14.00 11.70 21.10
CA GLY A 39 12.66 11.69 21.67
C GLY A 39 11.50 11.34 20.74
N LEU A 40 11.76 10.85 19.53
CA LEU A 40 10.70 10.37 18.64
C LEU A 40 10.21 8.98 19.04
N VAL A 41 8.93 8.69 18.75
CA VAL A 41 8.30 7.40 19.06
C VAL A 41 8.46 6.46 17.87
N GLY A 42 8.99 5.26 18.12
CA GLY A 42 8.92 4.14 17.20
C GLY A 42 7.90 3.11 17.69
N CYS A 43 7.33 2.33 16.76
CA CYS A 43 6.42 1.23 17.09
C CYS A 43 6.66 0.01 16.22
N TRP A 44 6.39 -1.18 16.75
CA TRP A 44 6.31 -2.42 15.97
C TRP A 44 5.32 -3.41 16.62
N GLY A 45 4.91 -4.42 15.85
CA GLY A 45 3.88 -5.39 16.21
C GLY A 45 2.59 -5.18 15.42
N LEU A 46 1.46 -5.58 16.00
CA LEU A 46 0.12 -5.43 15.41
C LEU A 46 -0.24 -3.96 15.17
N ASN A 47 -0.84 -3.65 14.01
CA ASN A 47 -1.22 -2.28 13.63
C ASN A 47 -2.62 -2.15 13.02
N ASP A 48 -3.52 -3.11 13.25
CA ASP A 48 -4.83 -3.16 12.58
C ASP A 48 -5.73 -1.94 12.88
N PHE A 49 -5.50 -1.26 14.00
CA PHE A 49 -6.23 -0.06 14.42
C PHE A 49 -5.38 1.22 14.31
N GLY A 50 -4.21 1.14 13.69
CA GLY A 50 -3.28 2.26 13.59
C GLY A 50 -2.52 2.57 14.89
N GLN A 51 -2.49 1.66 15.86
CA GLN A 51 -1.80 1.83 17.15
C GLN A 51 -0.27 1.96 17.03
N CYS A 52 0.31 1.47 15.94
CA CYS A 52 1.69 1.72 15.52
C CYS A 52 1.87 2.83 14.49
N THR A 53 0.80 3.52 14.10
CA THR A 53 0.85 4.68 13.20
C THR A 53 1.01 5.97 14.01
N THR A 54 2.23 6.25 14.46
CA THR A 54 2.53 7.42 15.31
C THR A 54 2.19 8.75 14.61
N PRO A 55 1.32 9.59 15.19
CA PRO A 55 1.02 10.91 14.64
C PRO A 55 2.20 11.87 14.75
N ALA A 56 2.43 12.68 13.71
CA ALA A 56 3.47 13.72 13.71
C ALA A 56 3.27 14.77 14.83
N SER A 57 2.05 14.93 15.34
CA SER A 57 1.70 15.87 16.41
C SER A 57 2.23 15.49 17.80
N VAL A 58 2.75 14.27 17.97
CA VAL A 58 3.29 13.79 19.27
C VAL A 58 4.55 14.56 19.69
N GLY A 59 5.40 14.96 18.73
CA GLY A 59 6.64 15.69 18.99
C GLY A 59 7.63 14.94 19.90
N ILE A 60 8.49 15.69 20.60
CA ILE A 60 9.49 15.16 21.53
C ILE A 60 8.78 14.52 22.73
N THR A 61 8.94 13.21 22.91
CA THR A 61 8.21 12.41 23.88
C THR A 61 9.02 12.18 25.16
N SER A 62 8.38 12.41 26.31
CA SER A 62 8.96 12.22 27.65
C SER A 62 8.51 10.92 28.32
N LYS A 63 7.30 10.42 28.01
CA LYS A 63 6.74 9.15 28.53
C LYS A 63 5.88 8.45 27.47
N LEU A 64 5.81 7.12 27.59
CA LEU A 64 4.97 6.24 26.79
C LEU A 64 4.04 5.43 27.68
N ALA A 65 2.86 5.13 27.19
CA ALA A 65 1.99 4.07 27.66
C ALA A 65 1.27 3.44 26.46
N ALA A 66 0.91 2.17 26.58
CA ALA A 66 0.19 1.43 25.55
C ALA A 66 -0.94 0.64 26.21
N GLY A 67 -2.15 0.77 25.67
CA GLY A 67 -3.30 -0.04 26.04
C GLY A 67 -3.36 -1.31 25.19
N SER A 68 -4.55 -1.90 25.04
CA SER A 68 -4.68 -3.09 24.18
C SER A 68 -4.29 -2.73 22.75
N ASP A 69 -5.06 -1.82 22.15
CA ASP A 69 -4.93 -1.46 20.73
C ASP A 69 -4.89 0.06 20.53
N HIS A 70 -4.47 0.80 21.55
CA HIS A 70 -4.23 2.24 21.48
C HIS A 70 -2.93 2.61 22.18
N SER A 71 -2.35 3.72 21.75
CA SER A 71 -1.04 4.20 22.17
C SER A 71 -1.16 5.61 22.75
N VAL A 72 -0.34 5.89 23.76
CA VAL A 72 -0.37 7.16 24.50
C VAL A 72 1.06 7.68 24.68
N ALA A 73 1.27 8.94 24.32
CA ALA A 73 2.53 9.64 24.54
C ALA A 73 2.30 10.92 25.34
N LEU A 74 3.26 11.22 26.21
CA LEU A 74 3.34 12.51 26.89
C LEU A 74 4.53 13.27 26.32
N SER A 75 4.30 14.44 25.72
CA SER A 75 5.38 15.27 25.18
C SER A 75 6.26 15.84 26.30
N SER A 76 7.45 16.34 25.95
CA SER A 76 8.31 17.11 26.86
C SER A 76 7.66 18.44 27.31
N THR A 77 6.66 18.91 26.56
CA THR A 77 5.83 20.08 26.88
C THR A 77 4.59 19.73 27.72
N SER A 78 4.51 18.51 28.27
CA SER A 78 3.42 18.05 29.14
C SER A 78 2.05 17.90 28.46
N VAL A 79 2.02 17.72 27.14
CA VAL A 79 0.80 17.51 26.34
C VAL A 79 0.63 16.01 26.07
N VAL A 80 -0.59 15.50 26.24
CA VAL A 80 -0.92 14.09 25.96
C VAL A 80 -1.41 13.95 24.51
N ALA A 81 -0.90 12.94 23.83
CA ALA A 81 -1.39 12.50 22.53
C ALA A 81 -1.79 11.03 22.61
N CYS A 82 -2.92 10.68 21.98
CA CYS A 82 -3.42 9.31 21.90
C CYS A 82 -3.79 8.97 20.45
N TRP A 83 -3.58 7.72 20.05
CA TRP A 83 -3.90 7.21 18.71
C TRP A 83 -4.12 5.70 18.75
N GLY A 84 -4.63 5.11 17.68
CA GLY A 84 -5.04 3.70 17.62
C GLY A 84 -6.55 3.54 17.73
N ASP A 85 -6.99 2.41 18.28
CA ASP A 85 -8.40 2.11 18.50
C ASP A 85 -9.08 3.17 19.39
N ASN A 86 -10.28 3.57 18.97
CA ASN A 86 -11.06 4.61 19.61
C ASN A 86 -12.54 4.23 19.77
N ASN A 87 -12.88 2.94 19.70
CA ASN A 87 -14.26 2.45 19.80
C ASN A 87 -14.99 2.88 21.09
N PHE A 88 -14.25 3.15 22.17
CA PHE A 88 -14.78 3.61 23.45
C PHE A 88 -14.33 5.02 23.83
N GLY A 89 -13.74 5.77 22.88
CA GLY A 89 -13.21 7.11 23.12
C GLY A 89 -11.85 7.15 23.82
N GLN A 90 -11.18 6.01 24.00
CA GLN A 90 -9.90 5.90 24.73
C GLN A 90 -8.74 6.65 24.07
N ALA A 91 -8.77 6.82 22.74
CA ALA A 91 -7.82 7.65 22.00
C ALA A 91 -8.29 9.11 21.83
N THR A 92 -9.47 9.48 22.36
CA THR A 92 -10.01 10.84 22.28
C THR A 92 -9.56 11.65 23.49
N VAL A 93 -8.46 12.41 23.34
CA VAL A 93 -7.92 13.25 24.41
C VAL A 93 -8.95 14.32 24.83
N PRO A 94 -9.34 14.39 26.12
CA PRO A 94 -10.30 15.39 26.58
C PRO A 94 -9.80 16.82 26.39
N ALA A 95 -10.62 17.70 25.79
CA ALA A 95 -10.26 19.09 25.49
C ALA A 95 -9.81 19.91 26.71
N PHE A 96 -10.23 19.52 27.91
CA PHE A 96 -9.92 20.19 29.18
C PHE A 96 -8.84 19.48 30.00
N LEU A 97 -8.09 18.54 29.42
CA LEU A 97 -7.10 17.74 30.15
C LEU A 97 -5.97 18.61 30.73
N GLY A 98 -5.49 19.59 29.96
CA GLY A 98 -4.38 20.46 30.37
C GLY A 98 -3.04 19.72 30.52
N ALA A 99 -2.08 20.35 31.20
CA ALA A 99 -0.73 19.82 31.36
C ALA A 99 -0.68 18.60 32.30
N CYS A 100 -0.07 17.52 31.82
CA CYS A 100 0.05 16.25 32.53
C CYS A 100 1.51 15.93 32.91
N THR A 101 1.68 15.23 34.02
CA THR A 101 2.98 14.81 34.58
C THR A 101 3.22 13.32 34.42
N SER A 102 2.17 12.52 34.25
CA SER A 102 2.26 11.08 34.01
C SER A 102 1.07 10.59 33.20
N ILE A 103 1.27 9.46 32.53
CA ILE A 103 0.26 8.76 31.73
C ILE A 103 0.32 7.26 32.05
N ALA A 104 -0.79 6.56 31.85
CA ALA A 104 -0.91 5.12 31.80
C ALA A 104 -2.09 4.76 30.88
N ALA A 105 -2.15 3.51 30.44
CA ALA A 105 -3.26 3.00 29.65
C ALA A 105 -3.66 1.62 30.21
N GLY A 106 -4.96 1.37 30.32
CA GLY A 106 -5.51 0.03 30.44
C GLY A 106 -5.90 -0.51 29.06
N HIS A 107 -6.59 -1.65 28.99
CA HIS A 107 -6.94 -2.23 27.69
C HIS A 107 -7.80 -1.25 26.86
N TYR A 108 -8.81 -0.66 27.49
CA TYR A 108 -9.84 0.15 26.84
C TYR A 108 -10.04 1.55 27.45
N HIS A 109 -9.13 2.01 28.31
CA HIS A 109 -9.21 3.33 28.93
C HIS A 109 -7.82 3.95 29.13
N THR A 110 -7.76 5.27 29.18
CA THR A 110 -6.52 6.05 29.32
C THR A 110 -6.53 6.85 30.61
N LEU A 111 -5.38 6.91 31.27
CA LEU A 111 -5.18 7.59 32.54
C LEU A 111 -4.09 8.66 32.41
N ALA A 112 -4.29 9.80 33.08
CA ALA A 112 -3.26 10.82 33.20
C ALA A 112 -3.26 11.48 34.58
N ILE A 113 -2.08 11.87 35.06
CA ILE A 113 -1.91 12.68 36.27
C ILE A 113 -1.67 14.12 35.86
N LYS A 114 -2.64 15.00 36.11
CA LYS A 114 -2.49 16.46 35.96
C LYS A 114 -1.73 17.05 37.13
N SER A 115 -1.00 18.15 36.95
CA SER A 115 -0.42 18.88 38.08
C SER A 115 -1.53 19.53 38.92
N PRO A 116 -1.56 19.42 40.27
CA PRO A 116 -0.57 18.83 41.18
C PRO A 116 -0.96 17.44 41.73
N GLY A 117 -1.15 16.43 40.86
CA GLY A 117 -1.48 15.05 41.24
C GLY A 117 -2.95 14.66 41.05
N ILE A 118 -3.71 15.36 40.20
CA ILE A 118 -5.14 15.09 39.97
C ILE A 118 -5.29 14.05 38.86
N LEU A 119 -6.00 12.96 39.14
CA LEU A 119 -6.28 11.92 38.17
C LEU A 119 -7.30 12.38 37.11
N ALA A 120 -7.04 12.07 35.85
CA ALA A 120 -7.99 12.08 34.76
C ALA A 120 -8.08 10.67 34.16
N CYS A 121 -9.29 10.23 33.80
CA CYS A 121 -9.55 8.96 33.11
C CYS A 121 -10.59 9.19 32.02
N TRP A 122 -10.42 8.54 30.87
CA TRP A 122 -11.39 8.52 29.78
C TRP A 122 -11.29 7.22 28.98
N GLY A 123 -12.32 6.88 28.21
CA GLY A 123 -12.46 5.61 27.51
C GLY A 123 -13.63 4.77 28.05
N LEU A 124 -13.53 3.44 27.91
CA LEU A 124 -14.54 2.51 28.41
C LEU A 124 -14.73 2.66 29.92
N ASN A 125 -16.00 2.65 30.37
CA ASN A 125 -16.35 2.83 31.78
C ASN A 125 -17.51 1.92 32.24
N THR A 126 -17.73 0.78 31.59
CA THR A 126 -18.83 -0.17 31.90
C THR A 126 -18.76 -0.73 33.31
N ASP A 127 -17.54 -0.89 33.84
CA ASP A 127 -17.25 -1.45 35.16
C ASP A 127 -16.87 -0.36 36.18
N GLY A 128 -16.99 0.91 35.79
CA GLY A 128 -16.60 2.05 36.60
C GLY A 128 -15.10 2.29 36.68
N GLN A 129 -14.28 1.72 35.79
CA GLN A 129 -12.81 1.87 35.77
C GLN A 129 -12.33 3.33 35.63
N CYS A 130 -13.13 4.21 35.03
CA CYS A 130 -12.92 5.66 35.00
C CYS A 130 -13.72 6.45 36.06
N THR A 131 -14.48 5.77 36.90
CA THR A 131 -15.23 6.39 38.01
C THR A 131 -14.40 6.39 39.30
N ALA A 132 -13.48 7.35 39.39
CA ALA A 132 -12.61 7.47 40.56
C ALA A 132 -13.41 7.65 41.88
N PRO A 133 -13.02 6.98 42.98
CA PRO A 133 -13.68 7.12 44.27
C PRO A 133 -13.73 8.56 44.78
N ALA A 134 -14.83 8.91 45.44
CA ALA A 134 -14.95 10.19 46.13
C ALA A 134 -13.80 10.36 47.15
N ASN A 135 -13.19 11.55 47.19
CA ASN A 135 -12.06 11.88 48.06
C ASN A 135 -10.78 11.04 47.79
N LEU A 136 -10.51 10.67 46.53
CA LEU A 136 -9.27 9.97 46.16
C LEU A 136 -8.01 10.70 46.65
N GLY A 137 -8.02 12.04 46.64
CA GLY A 137 -6.87 12.87 46.93
C GLY A 137 -5.92 12.99 45.73
N THR A 138 -4.66 13.33 45.99
CA THR A 138 -3.62 13.40 44.94
C THR A 138 -2.86 12.09 44.81
N VAL A 139 -2.48 11.75 43.58
CA VAL A 139 -1.80 10.49 43.22
C VAL A 139 -0.42 10.73 42.62
N ILE A 140 0.48 9.76 42.81
CA ILE A 140 1.87 9.77 42.34
C ILE A 140 2.20 8.65 41.35
N SER A 141 1.38 7.59 41.30
CA SER A 141 1.52 6.48 40.37
C SER A 141 0.13 5.98 39.97
N ILE A 142 -0.02 5.59 38.69
CA ILE A 142 -1.27 5.16 38.07
C ILE A 142 -1.00 3.93 37.19
N ALA A 143 -1.95 3.00 37.16
CA ALA A 143 -1.93 1.83 36.29
C ALA A 143 -3.37 1.45 35.91
N GLY A 144 -3.57 1.02 34.66
CA GLY A 144 -4.84 0.49 34.18
C GLY A 144 -4.65 -0.97 33.77
N GLY A 145 -5.55 -1.85 34.21
CA GLY A 145 -5.64 -3.21 33.71
C GLY A 145 -6.69 -3.33 32.60
N SER A 146 -7.29 -4.51 32.43
CA SER A 146 -8.34 -4.71 31.42
C SER A 146 -9.56 -3.81 31.65
N ALA A 147 -10.13 -3.90 32.86
CA ALA A 147 -11.30 -3.13 33.27
C ALA A 147 -11.20 -2.60 34.71
N HIS A 148 -9.98 -2.35 35.21
CA HIS A 148 -9.75 -1.77 36.53
C HIS A 148 -8.62 -0.72 36.53
N THR A 149 -8.67 0.19 37.50
CA THR A 149 -7.65 1.23 37.71
C THR A 149 -7.07 1.10 39.10
N ALA A 150 -5.74 1.10 39.21
CA ALA A 150 -5.00 1.13 40.46
C ALA A 150 -4.11 2.38 40.54
N VAL A 151 -4.02 2.98 41.72
CA VAL A 151 -3.21 4.19 41.95
C VAL A 151 -2.48 4.14 43.28
N VAL A 152 -1.36 4.85 43.37
CA VAL A 152 -0.70 5.20 44.64
C VAL A 152 -0.97 6.65 44.94
N LYS A 153 -1.53 6.92 46.12
CA LYS A 153 -1.74 8.28 46.64
C LYS A 153 -0.42 8.90 47.11
N THR A 154 -0.36 10.22 47.25
CA THR A 154 0.82 10.94 47.78
C THR A 154 1.27 10.49 49.17
N ASN A 155 0.37 9.91 49.98
CA ASN A 155 0.69 9.31 51.27
C ASN A 155 1.15 7.83 51.19
N GLY A 156 1.34 7.29 49.99
CA GLY A 156 1.79 5.92 49.75
C GLY A 156 0.69 4.85 49.82
N ILE A 157 -0.57 5.21 50.06
CA ILE A 157 -1.68 4.25 50.11
C ILE A 157 -2.15 3.89 48.69
N VAL A 158 -2.38 2.60 48.44
CA VAL A 158 -2.95 2.12 47.18
C VAL A 158 -4.48 2.20 47.22
N ALA A 159 -5.09 2.66 46.13
CA ALA A 159 -6.52 2.55 45.87
C ALA A 159 -6.76 1.87 44.52
N CYS A 160 -7.80 1.04 44.44
CA CYS A 160 -8.21 0.35 43.21
C CYS A 160 -9.73 0.36 43.07
N TRP A 161 -10.23 0.50 41.85
CA TRP A 161 -11.65 0.42 41.52
C TRP A 161 -11.85 -0.07 40.07
N GLY A 162 -13.07 -0.45 39.73
CA GLY A 162 -13.43 -1.07 38.46
C GLY A 162 -13.91 -2.52 38.64
N PHE A 163 -13.75 -3.32 37.60
CA PHE A 163 -14.04 -4.75 37.61
C PHE A 163 -13.24 -5.48 38.68
N ASN A 164 -13.89 -6.37 39.44
CA ASN A 164 -13.28 -6.99 40.63
C ASN A 164 -13.68 -8.47 40.86
N MET A 165 -14.16 -9.20 39.84
CA MET A 165 -14.60 -10.59 40.05
C MET A 165 -13.46 -11.54 40.43
N PHE A 166 -12.21 -11.18 40.14
CA PHE A 166 -11.02 -11.97 40.48
C PHE A 166 -10.25 -11.38 41.68
N GLY A 167 -10.81 -10.38 42.36
CA GLY A 167 -10.19 -9.72 43.50
C GLY A 167 -9.06 -8.75 43.16
N GLN A 168 -8.91 -8.33 41.90
CA GLN A 168 -7.86 -7.42 41.43
C GLN A 168 -7.88 -6.03 42.10
N CYS A 169 -9.03 -5.62 42.64
CA CYS A 169 -9.17 -4.41 43.45
C CYS A 169 -9.35 -4.65 44.96
N VAL A 170 -9.17 -5.89 45.42
CA VAL A 170 -9.12 -6.20 46.86
C VAL A 170 -7.70 -5.92 47.37
N VAL A 171 -7.44 -4.65 47.69
CA VAL A 171 -6.13 -4.20 48.19
C VAL A 171 -5.79 -4.91 49.51
N PRO A 172 -4.63 -5.59 49.63
CA PRO A 172 -4.27 -6.31 50.85
C PRO A 172 -4.19 -5.40 52.09
N ALA A 173 -4.82 -5.80 53.19
CA ALA A 173 -4.91 -5.00 54.41
C ALA A 173 -3.55 -4.60 55.02
N ASN A 174 -2.53 -5.43 54.83
CA ASN A 174 -1.17 -5.22 55.35
C ASN A 174 -0.16 -4.87 54.23
N LEU A 175 -0.61 -4.22 53.16
CA LEU A 175 0.27 -3.87 52.03
C LEU A 175 1.38 -2.88 52.45
N GLY A 176 1.11 -1.99 53.39
CA GLY A 176 2.01 -0.90 53.76
C GLY A 176 2.01 0.24 52.74
N THR A 177 3.03 1.10 52.78
CA THR A 177 3.18 2.20 51.82
C THR A 177 3.89 1.73 50.55
N CYS A 178 3.40 2.20 49.40
CA CYS A 178 3.91 1.87 48.07
C CYS A 178 4.42 3.12 47.36
N THR A 179 5.30 2.91 46.37
CA THR A 179 5.82 3.96 45.48
C THR A 179 5.28 3.84 44.07
N THR A 180 4.92 2.63 43.65
CA THR A 180 4.56 2.32 42.26
C THR A 180 3.49 1.23 42.24
N VAL A 181 2.56 1.35 41.31
CA VAL A 181 1.61 0.30 40.92
C VAL A 181 1.80 -0.05 39.45
N ALA A 182 1.50 -1.31 39.11
CA ALA A 182 1.27 -1.78 37.75
C ALA A 182 0.05 -2.70 37.76
N ALA A 183 -0.57 -2.91 36.61
CA ALA A 183 -1.70 -3.80 36.44
C ALA A 183 -1.42 -4.71 35.24
N GLY A 184 -1.77 -5.99 35.38
CA GLY A 184 -1.99 -6.87 34.23
C GLY A 184 -3.46 -6.85 33.82
N SER A 185 -3.91 -7.83 33.03
CA SER A 185 -5.33 -7.90 32.62
C SER A 185 -6.25 -7.91 33.84
N ASP A 186 -6.02 -8.87 34.74
CA ASP A 186 -6.91 -9.18 35.87
C ASP A 186 -6.17 -9.35 37.21
N HIS A 187 -4.97 -8.78 37.33
CA HIS A 187 -4.20 -8.75 38.57
C HIS A 187 -3.48 -7.40 38.76
N THR A 188 -3.22 -7.04 40.02
CA THR A 188 -2.56 -5.78 40.39
C THR A 188 -1.23 -6.07 41.08
N LEU A 189 -0.22 -5.25 40.76
CA LEU A 189 1.12 -5.29 41.32
C LEU A 189 1.45 -3.97 42.02
N ALA A 190 2.24 -4.02 43.08
CA ALA A 190 2.76 -2.82 43.73
C ALA A 190 4.19 -3.00 44.24
N ILE A 191 5.00 -1.94 44.14
CA ILE A 191 6.31 -1.85 44.79
C ILE A 191 6.12 -1.10 46.11
N ARG A 192 6.45 -1.76 47.23
CA ARG A 192 6.48 -1.14 48.55
C ARG A 192 7.64 -0.15 48.67
N THR A 193 7.56 0.79 49.60
CA THR A 193 8.66 1.73 49.91
C THR A 193 9.98 1.02 50.27
N ALA A 194 9.91 -0.20 50.79
CA ALA A 194 11.07 -1.06 51.04
C ALA A 194 11.65 -1.74 49.78
N GLY A 195 11.07 -1.54 48.60
CA GLY A 195 11.48 -2.13 47.32
C GLY A 195 10.93 -3.53 47.05
N THR A 196 10.17 -4.15 47.95
CA THR A 196 9.57 -5.48 47.74
C THR A 196 8.26 -5.41 46.96
N VAL A 197 7.99 -6.42 46.13
CA VAL A 197 6.78 -6.50 45.30
C VAL A 197 5.62 -7.16 46.06
N ALA A 198 4.41 -6.68 45.81
CA ALA A 198 3.15 -7.33 46.19
C ALA A 198 2.32 -7.58 44.92
N ALA A 199 1.57 -8.67 44.90
CA ALA A 199 0.64 -8.99 43.83
C ALA A 199 -0.67 -9.57 44.40
N TRP A 200 -1.79 -9.27 43.76
CA TRP A 200 -3.12 -9.80 44.12
C TRP A 200 -4.07 -9.76 42.91
N GLY A 201 -5.14 -10.55 42.96
CA GLY A 201 -6.11 -10.69 41.87
C GLY A 201 -6.10 -12.10 41.28
N TYR A 202 -6.39 -12.21 39.98
CA TYR A 202 -6.38 -13.47 39.25
C TYR A 202 -5.01 -14.18 39.35
N ASN A 203 -5.02 -15.50 39.51
CA ASN A 203 -3.81 -16.26 39.83
C ASN A 203 -3.80 -17.70 39.28
N LEU A 204 -4.55 -18.00 38.21
CA LEU A 204 -4.62 -19.38 37.68
C LEU A 204 -3.25 -19.92 37.25
N PHE A 205 -2.37 -19.04 36.75
CA PHE A 205 -1.03 -19.38 36.28
C PHE A 205 0.07 -18.94 37.26
N GLY A 206 -0.29 -18.52 38.47
CA GLY A 206 0.66 -18.05 39.48
C GLY A 206 1.15 -16.61 39.29
N GLN A 207 0.55 -15.81 38.39
CA GLN A 207 0.93 -14.41 38.12
C GLN A 207 0.79 -13.47 39.31
N SER A 208 -0.09 -13.79 40.27
CA SER A 208 -0.19 -13.07 41.56
C SER A 208 0.68 -13.69 42.67
N THR A 209 1.50 -14.70 42.36
CA THR A 209 2.36 -15.40 43.33
C THR A 209 3.80 -14.92 43.22
N VAL A 210 4.12 -13.83 43.94
CA VAL A 210 5.45 -13.21 43.90
C VAL A 210 6.54 -14.21 44.35
N PRO A 211 7.59 -14.48 43.53
CA PRO A 211 8.67 -15.37 43.92
C PRO A 211 9.43 -14.85 45.14
N GLN A 212 9.67 -15.71 46.13
CA GLN A 212 10.41 -15.33 47.35
C GLN A 212 11.86 -14.90 47.05
N THR A 213 12.42 -15.37 45.95
CA THR A 213 13.78 -15.05 45.48
C THR A 213 13.86 -13.77 44.64
N LEU A 214 12.74 -13.04 44.47
CA LEU A 214 12.71 -11.85 43.60
C LEU A 214 13.59 -10.72 44.14
N GLY A 215 13.68 -10.54 45.45
CA GLY A 215 14.44 -9.45 46.07
C GLY A 215 13.78 -8.08 45.88
N THR A 216 14.58 -7.02 45.89
CA THR A 216 14.11 -5.64 45.73
C THR A 216 14.06 -5.22 44.26
N CYS A 217 13.02 -4.46 43.89
CA CYS A 217 12.72 -4.05 42.53
C CYS A 217 12.57 -2.54 42.40
N THR A 218 12.85 -2.01 41.20
CA THR A 218 12.72 -0.59 40.83
C THR A 218 11.64 -0.34 39.78
N ALA A 219 11.21 -1.37 39.04
CA ALA A 219 10.10 -1.30 38.11
C ALA A 219 9.36 -2.65 38.04
N ILE A 220 8.07 -2.59 37.69
CA ILE A 220 7.17 -3.74 37.53
C ILE A 220 6.25 -3.50 36.33
N ALA A 221 5.84 -4.56 35.66
CA ALA A 221 4.80 -4.56 34.63
C ALA A 221 3.98 -5.86 34.69
N GLY A 222 2.70 -5.80 34.35
CA GLY A 222 1.82 -6.96 34.25
C GLY A 222 1.39 -7.17 32.81
N GLY A 223 1.48 -8.41 32.33
CA GLY A 223 0.88 -8.82 31.06
C GLY A 223 -0.53 -9.37 31.26
N PHE A 224 -1.00 -10.20 30.33
CA PHE A 224 -2.32 -10.83 30.46
C PHE A 224 -2.34 -11.79 31.66
N ASP A 225 -1.44 -12.79 31.62
CA ASP A 225 -1.31 -13.83 32.65
C ASP A 225 0.12 -14.01 33.19
N HIS A 226 0.98 -13.00 33.03
CA HIS A 226 2.34 -13.02 33.58
C HIS A 226 2.72 -11.67 34.20
N SER A 227 3.76 -11.67 35.01
CA SER A 227 4.30 -10.46 35.65
C SER A 227 5.81 -10.41 35.47
N ILE A 228 6.34 -9.20 35.26
CA ILE A 228 7.78 -8.96 35.11
C ILE A 228 8.23 -7.81 36.02
N ALA A 229 9.42 -7.94 36.59
CA ALA A 229 10.01 -6.96 37.48
C ALA A 229 11.49 -6.73 37.18
N LEU A 230 11.90 -5.47 37.29
CA LEU A 230 13.30 -5.05 37.25
C LEU A 230 13.85 -4.99 38.67
N ARG A 231 14.84 -5.81 38.96
CA ARG A 231 15.53 -5.82 40.26
C ARG A 231 16.46 -4.61 40.39
N THR A 232 16.75 -4.18 41.62
CA THR A 232 17.66 -3.05 41.90
C THR A 232 19.06 -3.24 41.30
N GLY A 233 19.52 -4.49 41.13
CA GLY A 233 20.79 -4.81 40.46
C GLY A 233 20.75 -4.81 38.93
N GLY A 234 19.64 -4.41 38.31
CA GLY A 234 19.45 -4.36 36.86
C GLY A 234 19.08 -5.69 36.20
N THR A 235 18.90 -6.78 36.95
CA THR A 235 18.44 -8.06 36.41
C THR A 235 16.91 -8.16 36.40
N VAL A 236 16.36 -9.02 35.55
CA VAL A 236 14.92 -9.12 35.32
C VAL A 236 14.35 -10.41 35.88
N GLY A 237 13.20 -10.35 36.53
CA GLY A 237 12.46 -11.52 37.04
C GLY A 237 11.09 -11.58 36.41
N CYS A 238 10.68 -12.76 35.95
CA CYS A 238 9.34 -13.00 35.41
C CYS A 238 8.71 -14.21 36.10
N TRP A 239 7.40 -14.18 36.30
CA TRP A 239 6.60 -15.30 36.84
C TRP A 239 5.16 -15.25 36.31
N GLY A 240 4.44 -16.36 36.41
CA GLY A 240 3.09 -16.52 35.85
C GLY A 240 3.08 -17.51 34.68
N ASP A 241 2.15 -17.31 33.74
CA ASP A 241 2.07 -18.11 32.51
C ASP A 241 3.37 -18.00 31.69
N ASN A 242 3.76 -19.11 31.08
CA ASN A 242 4.92 -19.23 30.22
C ASN A 242 4.64 -20.10 28.98
N THR A 243 3.36 -20.27 28.60
CA THR A 243 2.93 -21.09 27.47
C THR A 243 3.62 -20.69 26.15
N TYR A 244 3.88 -19.39 25.96
CA TYR A 244 4.55 -18.83 24.78
C TYR A 244 6.00 -18.41 25.06
N GLY A 245 6.57 -18.82 26.19
CA GLY A 245 7.91 -18.43 26.60
C GLY A 245 8.03 -16.99 27.11
N GLN A 246 6.94 -16.31 27.45
CA GLN A 246 6.94 -14.92 27.91
C GLN A 246 7.72 -14.68 29.22
N CYS A 247 7.95 -15.72 30.02
CA CYS A 247 8.87 -15.69 31.17
C CYS A 247 10.23 -16.37 30.92
N ALA A 248 10.49 -16.85 29.70
CA ALA A 248 11.77 -17.40 29.28
C ALA A 248 12.69 -16.29 28.75
N ALA A 249 13.17 -15.43 29.67
CA ALA A 249 14.09 -14.36 29.31
C ALA A 249 15.36 -14.91 28.60
N PRO A 250 15.82 -14.28 27.51
CA PRO A 250 17.00 -14.72 26.77
C PRO A 250 18.25 -14.84 27.66
N VAL A 251 19.05 -15.88 27.41
CA VAL A 251 20.33 -16.07 28.10
C VAL A 251 21.25 -14.86 27.84
N ASN A 252 22.00 -14.44 28.86
CA ASN A 252 22.88 -13.28 28.82
C ASN A 252 22.17 -11.94 28.52
N LEU A 253 20.99 -11.72 29.13
CA LEU A 253 20.22 -10.48 28.97
C LEU A 253 21.00 -9.21 29.39
N GLY A 254 22.00 -9.34 30.27
CA GLY A 254 22.74 -8.22 30.83
C GLY A 254 21.92 -7.41 31.84
N THR A 255 22.30 -6.16 32.06
CA THR A 255 21.58 -5.23 32.95
C THR A 255 20.58 -4.38 32.18
N CYS A 256 19.41 -4.17 32.76
CA CYS A 256 18.28 -3.44 32.20
C CYS A 256 17.96 -2.18 33.02
N THR A 257 17.31 -1.21 32.37
CA THR A 257 16.84 0.06 32.95
C THR A 257 15.32 0.19 32.94
N ALA A 258 14.62 -0.59 32.12
CA ALA A 258 13.16 -0.63 32.09
C ALA A 258 12.64 -2.02 31.70
N VAL A 259 11.41 -2.32 32.14
CA VAL A 259 10.63 -3.51 31.78
C VAL A 259 9.23 -3.08 31.35
N ALA A 260 8.65 -3.79 30.40
CA ALA A 260 7.27 -3.67 29.94
C ALA A 260 6.73 -5.07 29.60
N ALA A 261 5.41 -5.24 29.65
CA ALA A 261 4.75 -6.49 29.33
C ALA A 261 3.54 -6.20 28.43
N GLY A 262 3.40 -6.94 27.34
CA GLY A 262 2.15 -7.02 26.61
C GLY A 262 1.34 -8.24 27.05
N PHE A 263 0.38 -8.70 26.25
CA PHE A 263 -0.49 -9.79 26.70
C PHE A 263 0.31 -11.07 26.96
N TYR A 264 1.11 -11.50 25.98
CA TYR A 264 1.85 -12.75 26.02
C TYR A 264 3.32 -12.57 25.58
N HIS A 265 3.86 -11.36 25.72
CA HIS A 265 5.27 -11.08 25.47
C HIS A 265 5.82 -10.08 26.50
N SER A 266 7.13 -10.13 26.70
CA SER A 266 7.87 -9.28 27.61
C SER A 266 8.90 -8.46 26.83
N VAL A 267 9.10 -7.21 27.24
CA VAL A 267 10.07 -6.30 26.63
C VAL A 267 10.92 -5.63 27.69
N VAL A 268 12.21 -5.49 27.42
CA VAL A 268 13.14 -4.80 28.32
C VAL A 268 14.02 -3.83 27.54
N LEU A 269 14.47 -2.81 28.26
CA LEU A 269 15.50 -1.90 27.79
C LEU A 269 16.79 -2.17 28.55
N ARG A 270 17.87 -2.50 27.83
CA ARG A 270 19.22 -2.68 28.40
C ARG A 270 19.84 -1.34 28.76
N THR A 271 20.81 -1.34 29.69
CA THR A 271 21.64 -0.16 30.00
C THR A 271 22.44 0.35 28.79
N SER A 272 22.67 -0.49 27.78
CA SER A 272 23.26 -0.11 26.50
C SER A 272 22.32 0.67 25.57
N GLY A 273 21.03 0.78 25.91
CA GLY A 273 19.99 1.33 25.03
C GLY A 273 19.36 0.30 24.08
N GLN A 274 19.82 -0.94 24.06
CA GLN A 274 19.23 -1.98 23.24
C GLN A 274 17.91 -2.49 23.82
N VAL A 275 16.90 -2.65 22.96
CA VAL A 275 15.61 -3.26 23.31
C VAL A 275 15.65 -4.76 23.02
N VAL A 276 15.08 -5.56 23.92
CA VAL A 276 14.93 -7.01 23.75
C VAL A 276 13.50 -7.38 24.07
N ALA A 277 12.85 -8.12 23.18
CA ALA A 277 11.51 -8.67 23.37
C ALA A 277 11.52 -10.19 23.19
N TRP A 278 10.64 -10.90 23.89
CA TRP A 278 10.46 -12.34 23.80
C TRP A 278 9.04 -12.75 24.24
N GLY A 279 8.61 -13.96 23.89
CA GLY A 279 7.26 -14.47 24.12
C GLY A 279 6.52 -14.77 22.83
N LEU A 280 5.18 -14.66 22.84
CA LEU A 280 4.33 -14.81 21.67
C LEU A 280 4.76 -13.84 20.55
N ASN A 281 4.77 -14.32 19.30
CA ASN A 281 5.28 -13.54 18.17
C ASN A 281 4.40 -13.60 16.91
N ASP A 282 3.14 -14.03 17.03
CA ASP A 282 2.27 -14.22 15.86
C ASP A 282 1.99 -12.91 15.08
N ASN A 283 2.11 -11.76 15.76
CA ASN A 283 1.98 -10.42 15.20
C ASN A 283 3.33 -9.68 15.06
N GLY A 284 4.46 -10.41 15.17
CA GLY A 284 5.80 -9.82 15.16
C GLY A 284 6.16 -9.01 16.42
N GLN A 285 5.38 -9.10 17.49
CA GLN A 285 5.54 -8.31 18.71
C GLN A 285 6.79 -8.67 19.54
N ALA A 286 7.32 -9.89 19.41
CA ALA A 286 8.62 -10.26 19.97
C ALA A 286 9.78 -10.06 18.99
N ALA A 287 9.50 -9.84 17.69
CA ALA A 287 10.49 -9.57 16.66
C ALA A 287 10.91 -8.09 16.70
N VAL A 288 11.81 -7.75 17.62
CA VAL A 288 12.44 -6.42 17.65
C VAL A 288 13.07 -6.14 16.28
N PRO A 289 12.68 -5.06 15.58
CA PRO A 289 13.26 -4.74 14.28
C PRO A 289 14.79 -4.69 14.34
N LEU A 290 15.47 -5.34 13.39
CA LEU A 290 16.94 -5.41 13.33
C LEU A 290 17.62 -4.02 13.27
N SER A 291 16.83 -2.97 13.03
CA SER A 291 17.23 -1.58 12.88
C SER A 291 16.75 -0.66 14.02
N THR A 292 16.41 -1.21 15.19
CA THR A 292 16.00 -0.41 16.36
C THR A 292 17.20 0.37 16.94
N PRO A 293 17.17 1.72 16.99
CA PRO A 293 18.26 2.53 17.52
C PRO A 293 18.40 2.37 19.04
N PRO A 294 19.48 2.88 19.66
CA PRO A 294 19.54 3.02 21.11
C PRO A 294 18.32 3.79 21.64
N CYS A 295 17.57 3.16 22.52
CA CYS A 295 16.34 3.67 23.11
C CYS A 295 16.56 4.08 24.56
N ASN A 296 15.67 4.92 25.10
CA ASN A 296 15.66 5.32 26.50
C ASN A 296 14.31 5.09 27.20
N ARG A 297 13.29 4.65 26.45
CA ARG A 297 11.96 4.28 26.95
C ARG A 297 11.40 3.11 26.16
N VAL A 298 10.55 2.34 26.81
CA VAL A 298 9.77 1.26 26.24
C VAL A 298 8.39 1.21 26.91
N ALA A 299 7.36 0.87 26.14
CA ALA A 299 6.05 0.45 26.60
C ALA A 299 5.54 -0.70 25.71
N ALA A 300 4.62 -1.51 26.23
CA ALA A 300 4.03 -2.63 25.49
C ALA A 300 2.51 -2.61 25.68
N GLY A 301 1.78 -2.77 24.58
CA GLY A 301 0.34 -2.97 24.54
C GLY A 301 -0.02 -4.44 24.35
N SER A 302 -1.20 -4.77 23.84
CA SER A 302 -1.62 -6.19 23.69
C SER A 302 -0.61 -6.99 22.87
N ASN A 303 -0.38 -6.55 21.64
CA ASN A 303 0.42 -7.18 20.61
C ASN A 303 1.30 -6.15 19.86
N HIS A 304 1.57 -5.00 20.46
CA HIS A 304 2.41 -3.95 19.88
C HIS A 304 3.32 -3.34 20.95
N ASN A 305 4.37 -2.65 20.51
CA ASN A 305 5.38 -2.08 21.40
C ASN A 305 5.74 -0.67 20.96
N LEU A 306 5.98 0.19 21.94
CA LEU A 306 6.41 1.57 21.73
C LEU A 306 7.80 1.78 22.32
N ILE A 307 8.62 2.55 21.63
CA ILE A 307 9.97 2.94 22.06
C ILE A 307 10.19 4.42 21.84
N VAL A 308 11.09 5.01 22.62
CA VAL A 308 11.64 6.33 22.33
C VAL A 308 13.14 6.22 22.12
N GLY A 309 13.63 6.77 21.00
CA GLY A 309 15.03 6.73 20.59
C GLY A 309 15.40 7.85 19.63
N SER A 310 16.63 7.81 19.10
CA SER A 310 17.16 8.78 18.14
C SER A 310 17.01 8.23 16.71
N PHE A 311 16.03 8.74 15.95
CA PHE A 311 15.73 8.29 14.59
C PHE A 311 16.22 9.33 13.54
N PRO A 312 16.69 8.92 12.35
CA PRO A 312 17.03 9.86 11.27
C PRO A 312 15.78 10.55 10.72
N VAL A 313 15.87 11.86 10.45
CA VAL A 313 14.75 12.69 9.95
C VAL A 313 15.13 13.34 8.61
N ILE A 314 14.20 13.29 7.65
CA ILE A 314 14.30 13.91 6.33
C ILE A 314 13.38 15.14 6.32
N GLN A 315 13.92 16.33 6.08
CA GLN A 315 13.13 17.55 5.93
C GLN A 315 13.42 18.22 4.59
N PHE A 316 12.37 18.46 3.81
CA PHE A 316 12.44 19.22 2.56
C PHE A 316 12.42 20.72 2.85
N VAL A 317 13.38 21.44 2.30
CA VAL A 317 13.33 22.90 2.20
C VAL A 317 13.06 23.19 0.73
N SER A 318 11.85 23.62 0.38
CA SER A 318 11.54 23.94 -1.01
C SER A 318 12.33 25.18 -1.44
N GLY A 319 13.38 24.99 -2.22
CA GLY A 319 14.06 26.07 -2.95
C GLY A 319 13.24 26.48 -4.16
N THR A 320 12.99 27.78 -4.32
CA THR A 320 12.41 28.35 -5.54
C THR A 320 13.32 28.08 -6.75
N PRO A 321 12.78 27.89 -7.97
CA PRO A 321 13.59 27.62 -9.17
C PRO A 321 14.60 28.75 -9.40
N THR A 322 15.89 28.40 -9.39
CA THR A 322 17.00 29.36 -9.48
C THR A 322 17.61 29.49 -10.87
N THR A 323 17.06 28.84 -11.90
CA THR A 323 17.52 29.07 -13.28
C THR A 323 16.34 29.19 -14.23
N CYS A 324 16.19 30.38 -14.79
CA CYS A 324 15.19 30.66 -15.80
C CYS A 324 15.46 29.86 -17.10
N GLY A 325 14.43 29.26 -17.68
CA GLY A 325 14.45 28.75 -19.05
C GLY A 325 14.73 27.26 -19.28
N LEU A 326 14.81 26.42 -18.24
CA LEU A 326 14.78 24.96 -18.41
C LEU A 326 13.64 24.35 -17.59
N ALA A 327 13.03 23.28 -18.09
CA ALA A 327 12.02 22.46 -17.39
C ALA A 327 12.62 21.64 -16.23
N ASN A 328 13.54 22.24 -15.49
CA ASN A 328 14.31 21.61 -14.43
C ASN A 328 14.04 22.35 -13.11
N GLY A 329 13.95 21.61 -12.01
CA GLY A 329 13.85 22.18 -10.66
C GLY A 329 15.01 21.76 -9.76
N SER A 330 14.92 22.15 -8.50
CA SER A 330 15.89 21.84 -7.44
C SER A 330 15.17 21.37 -6.19
N ALA A 331 15.85 20.56 -5.38
CA ALA A 331 15.39 20.16 -4.06
C ALA A 331 16.55 20.29 -3.07
N ASP A 332 16.39 21.21 -2.11
CA ASP A 332 17.33 21.35 -0.99
C ASP A 332 16.87 20.47 0.17
N LEU A 333 17.82 19.74 0.73
CA LEU A 333 17.57 18.72 1.72
C LEU A 333 18.36 19.00 2.99
N THR A 334 17.67 18.96 4.13
CA THR A 334 18.35 18.85 5.42
C THR A 334 18.20 17.42 5.94
N VAL A 335 19.34 16.70 6.02
CA VAL A 335 19.40 15.35 6.62
C VAL A 335 20.01 15.45 8.01
N THR A 336 19.29 14.98 9.02
CA THR A 336 19.82 14.90 10.40
C THR A 336 20.05 13.44 10.78
N ASN A 337 21.22 13.13 11.36
CA ASN A 337 21.64 11.78 11.77
C ASN A 337 21.71 10.74 10.63
N GLY A 338 21.82 11.18 9.37
CA GLY A 338 22.08 10.33 8.20
C GLY A 338 23.58 10.21 7.89
N VAL A 339 23.98 9.09 7.30
CA VAL A 339 25.36 8.78 6.86
C VAL A 339 25.47 8.75 5.33
N SER A 340 24.42 8.33 4.63
CA SER A 340 24.36 8.37 3.16
C SER A 340 22.96 8.69 2.63
N VAL A 341 22.92 9.36 1.49
CA VAL A 341 21.69 9.73 0.76
C VAL A 341 21.70 9.01 -0.59
N ALA A 342 20.54 8.51 -1.02
CA ALA A 342 20.34 7.94 -2.35
C ALA A 342 18.97 8.35 -2.91
N TRP A 343 18.99 8.99 -4.07
CA TRP A 343 17.82 9.41 -4.84
C TRP A 343 17.52 8.44 -5.96
N THR A 344 16.23 8.27 -6.26
CA THR A 344 15.72 7.65 -7.49
C THR A 344 14.64 8.56 -8.07
N GLY A 345 14.55 8.67 -9.39
CA GLY A 345 13.63 9.59 -10.04
C GLY A 345 13.25 9.20 -11.47
N PRO A 346 12.52 10.08 -12.17
CA PRO A 346 12.06 9.86 -13.55
C PRO A 346 13.23 9.54 -14.48
N ASN A 347 12.95 8.81 -15.57
CA ASN A 347 13.94 8.42 -16.59
C ASN A 347 15.17 7.68 -16.01
N GLY A 348 14.97 6.92 -14.93
CA GLY A 348 16.05 6.16 -14.28
C GLY A 348 17.06 7.04 -13.54
N PHE A 349 16.71 8.28 -13.19
CA PHE A 349 17.59 9.18 -12.45
C PHE A 349 18.02 8.57 -11.12
N THR A 350 19.33 8.65 -10.81
CA THR A 350 19.89 8.29 -9.51
C THR A 350 20.94 9.31 -9.07
N ALA A 351 20.96 9.68 -7.79
CA ALA A 351 21.99 10.56 -7.23
C ALA A 351 22.28 10.20 -5.76
N THR A 352 23.46 10.54 -5.26
CA THR A 352 23.82 10.35 -3.84
C THR A 352 24.17 11.66 -3.14
N THR A 353 23.91 12.79 -3.80
CA THR A 353 24.13 14.13 -3.25
C THR A 353 23.01 14.49 -2.27
N VAL A 354 23.31 15.36 -1.31
CA VAL A 354 22.31 15.86 -0.35
C VAL A 354 21.28 16.70 -1.11
N ASP A 355 21.73 17.69 -1.88
CA ASP A 355 20.87 18.56 -2.66
C ASP A 355 20.82 18.12 -4.13
N LEU A 356 19.65 18.32 -4.76
CA LEU A 356 19.44 18.15 -6.20
C LEU A 356 19.32 19.51 -6.89
N VAL A 357 20.04 19.69 -7.98
CA VAL A 357 19.96 20.87 -8.85
C VAL A 357 19.77 20.44 -10.30
N ASN A 358 19.02 21.23 -11.07
CA ASN A 358 18.79 21.02 -12.51
C ASN A 358 18.20 19.64 -12.87
N VAL A 359 17.24 19.14 -12.08
CA VAL A 359 16.60 17.84 -12.32
C VAL A 359 15.23 18.01 -12.99
N ALA A 360 14.86 17.11 -13.90
CA ALA A 360 13.61 17.19 -14.66
C ALA A 360 12.36 17.22 -13.76
N ALA A 361 11.27 17.83 -14.21
CA ALA A 361 10.00 17.76 -13.50
C ALA A 361 9.52 16.31 -13.31
N GLY A 362 9.01 15.99 -12.12
CA GLY A 362 8.54 14.65 -11.75
C GLY A 362 8.75 14.32 -10.27
N THR A 363 8.42 13.08 -9.90
CA THR A 363 8.50 12.61 -8.51
C THR A 363 9.83 11.91 -8.26
N TYR A 364 10.56 12.39 -7.26
CA TYR A 364 11.83 11.82 -6.80
C TYR A 364 11.64 11.18 -5.42
N ILE A 365 12.19 9.98 -5.25
CA ILE A 365 12.22 9.23 -3.99
C ILE A 365 13.63 9.32 -3.42
N ILE A 366 13.74 9.69 -2.16
CA ILE A 366 14.99 9.72 -1.41
C ILE A 366 15.01 8.61 -0.36
N ASN A 367 16.13 7.91 -0.26
CA ASN A 367 16.48 6.96 0.79
C ASN A 367 17.70 7.49 1.56
N VAL A 368 17.56 7.68 2.87
CA VAL A 368 18.64 8.08 3.77
C VAL A 368 19.01 6.89 4.64
N THR A 369 20.29 6.53 4.68
CA THR A 369 20.82 5.50 5.58
C THR A 369 21.62 6.20 6.67
N GLY A 370 21.32 5.96 7.95
CA GLY A 370 22.10 6.50 9.07
C GLY A 370 23.29 5.61 9.46
N PRO A 371 23.95 5.89 10.61
CA PRO A 371 25.05 5.07 11.13
C PRO A 371 24.66 3.60 11.31
N ALA A 372 25.66 2.71 11.37
CA ALA A 372 25.44 1.28 11.58
C ALA A 372 24.50 1.05 12.79
N GLY A 373 23.31 0.47 12.53
CA GLY A 373 22.26 0.23 13.53
C GLY A 373 21.04 1.15 13.47
N THR A 374 20.97 2.14 12.56
CA THR A 374 19.76 2.95 12.34
C THR A 374 18.97 2.52 11.10
N ALA A 375 17.64 2.51 11.18
CA ALA A 375 16.75 2.22 10.05
C ALA A 375 16.88 3.28 8.94
N PRO A 376 16.83 2.88 7.65
CA PRO A 376 16.79 3.85 6.57
C PRO A 376 15.46 4.61 6.59
N ALA A 377 15.50 5.90 6.27
CA ALA A 377 14.31 6.72 6.09
C ALA A 377 14.06 6.93 4.59
N SER A 378 12.80 6.86 4.15
CA SER A 378 12.43 7.15 2.76
C SER A 378 11.39 8.27 2.68
N ALA A 379 11.53 9.17 1.72
CA ALA A 379 10.54 10.22 1.46
C ALA A 379 10.40 10.47 -0.05
N GLN A 380 9.36 11.20 -0.46
CA GLN A 380 9.14 11.60 -1.85
C GLN A 380 8.92 13.11 -1.97
N VAL A 381 9.41 13.69 -3.07
CA VAL A 381 9.19 15.10 -3.44
C VAL A 381 8.81 15.20 -4.91
N THR A 382 7.80 16.02 -5.20
CA THR A 382 7.39 16.32 -6.58
C THR A 382 7.94 17.67 -6.99
N ILE A 383 8.74 17.70 -8.05
CA ILE A 383 9.32 18.91 -8.61
C ILE A 383 8.46 19.39 -9.78
N THR A 384 7.95 20.61 -9.69
CA THR A 384 7.14 21.28 -10.73
C THR A 384 7.93 22.38 -11.43
N ALA A 385 7.92 22.43 -12.76
CA ALA A 385 8.53 23.51 -13.56
C ALA A 385 7.48 24.56 -13.96
N THR A 386 7.84 25.84 -13.94
CA THR A 386 7.04 26.95 -14.52
C THR A 386 7.74 27.48 -15.77
N ALA A 387 7.02 27.56 -16.90
CA ALA A 387 7.55 28.05 -18.18
C ALA A 387 7.62 29.59 -18.23
N ASP A 388 8.72 30.13 -18.77
CA ASP A 388 8.89 31.56 -19.05
C ASP A 388 8.27 31.92 -20.41
N THR A 389 7.50 33.00 -20.45
CA THR A 389 6.69 33.43 -21.62
C THR A 389 6.89 34.91 -21.99
N VAL A 390 7.80 35.61 -21.32
CA VAL A 390 8.00 37.06 -21.49
C VAL A 390 9.17 37.32 -22.42
N ALA A 391 9.03 38.23 -23.40
CA ALA A 391 10.09 38.56 -24.34
C ALA A 391 11.05 39.66 -23.84
N PRO A 392 12.33 39.68 -24.29
CA PRO A 392 13.33 40.67 -23.87
C PRO A 392 12.98 42.13 -24.20
N THR A 393 13.57 43.07 -23.47
CA THR A 393 13.43 44.52 -23.72
C THR A 393 14.73 45.13 -24.28
N VAL A 394 14.69 45.68 -25.50
CA VAL A 394 15.84 46.41 -26.10
C VAL A 394 15.85 47.87 -25.65
N THR A 395 16.93 48.29 -24.99
CA THR A 395 17.09 49.65 -24.42
C THR A 395 17.92 50.59 -25.30
N SER A 396 18.88 50.10 -26.09
CA SER A 396 19.60 50.92 -27.09
C SER A 396 20.19 50.10 -28.25
N TYR A 397 20.36 50.72 -29.44
CA TYR A 397 21.03 50.15 -30.62
C TYR A 397 21.41 51.24 -31.66
N THR A 398 22.34 50.96 -32.56
CA THR A 398 22.66 51.84 -33.72
C THR A 398 21.71 51.58 -34.89
N ASN A 399 21.19 52.63 -35.52
CA ASN A 399 20.18 52.50 -36.57
C ASN A 399 20.68 52.83 -38.00
N ALA A 400 21.95 53.23 -38.22
CA ALA A 400 22.50 53.43 -39.58
C ALA A 400 24.05 53.30 -39.71
N LEU A 401 24.57 52.69 -40.80
CA LEU A 401 26.00 52.53 -41.17
C LEU A 401 26.26 52.50 -42.70
N SER A 402 27.51 52.59 -43.21
CA SER A 402 27.81 52.57 -44.67
C SER A 402 29.22 52.02 -45.06
N ALA A 403 29.41 51.62 -46.33
CA ALA A 403 30.68 51.11 -46.91
C ALA A 403 30.83 51.32 -48.45
N ALA A 404 32.03 51.05 -49.00
CA ALA A 404 32.33 51.13 -50.44
C ALA A 404 32.25 49.76 -51.14
N ALA A 405 31.84 49.73 -52.41
CA ALA A 405 31.52 48.50 -53.16
C ALA A 405 32.73 47.75 -53.74
N ASN A 406 32.61 46.43 -53.82
CA ASN A 406 33.54 45.48 -54.40
C ASN A 406 33.31 45.29 -55.91
N ALA A 407 34.03 44.35 -56.54
CA ALA A 407 33.97 44.10 -57.98
C ALA A 407 32.60 43.62 -58.51
N SER A 408 31.67 43.26 -57.63
CA SER A 408 30.27 42.92 -57.96
C SER A 408 29.30 44.07 -57.61
N CYS A 409 29.80 45.29 -57.39
CA CYS A 409 29.05 46.46 -56.95
C CYS A 409 28.38 46.29 -55.57
N GLN A 410 28.99 45.54 -54.66
CA GLN A 410 28.41 45.22 -53.34
C GLN A 410 29.37 45.49 -52.17
N ALA A 411 28.87 45.74 -50.97
CA ALA A 411 29.68 45.80 -49.76
C ALA A 411 29.04 45.04 -48.61
N ALA A 412 29.88 44.54 -47.71
CA ALA A 412 29.46 43.74 -46.58
C ALA A 412 28.72 44.59 -45.54
N VAL A 413 27.47 44.22 -45.23
CA VAL A 413 26.63 44.83 -44.19
C VAL A 413 27.36 44.79 -42.86
N ALA A 414 27.43 45.95 -42.20
CA ALA A 414 28.11 46.08 -40.93
C ALA A 414 27.41 45.32 -39.78
N ASN A 415 28.15 45.08 -38.71
CA ASN A 415 27.65 44.41 -37.52
C ASN A 415 26.89 45.39 -36.59
N PHE A 416 25.56 45.42 -36.72
CA PHE A 416 24.64 46.15 -35.87
C PHE A 416 24.39 45.47 -34.52
N VAL A 417 24.47 44.14 -34.42
CA VAL A 417 24.24 43.41 -33.15
C VAL A 417 25.25 43.80 -32.06
N ALA A 418 26.47 44.18 -32.45
CA ALA A 418 27.51 44.65 -31.53
C ALA A 418 27.15 45.92 -30.76
N THR A 419 26.10 46.64 -31.19
CA THR A 419 25.68 47.92 -30.59
C THR A 419 24.42 47.81 -29.73
N VAL A 420 23.83 46.61 -29.67
CA VAL A 420 22.53 46.37 -29.01
C VAL A 420 22.74 46.19 -27.51
N VAL A 421 22.02 46.98 -26.71
CA VAL A 421 21.84 46.76 -25.27
C VAL A 421 20.39 46.34 -25.05
N ALA A 422 20.20 45.16 -24.44
CA ALA A 422 18.91 44.63 -24.09
C ALA A 422 18.98 43.99 -22.70
N ALA A 423 17.86 44.03 -21.99
CA ALA A 423 17.70 43.44 -20.67
C ALA A 423 16.40 42.65 -20.63
N ASP A 424 16.41 41.60 -19.81
CA ASP A 424 15.27 40.74 -19.61
C ASP A 424 15.26 40.24 -18.15
N ASN A 425 14.12 39.74 -17.68
CA ASN A 425 14.03 39.12 -16.34
C ASN A 425 14.86 37.82 -16.27
N CYS A 426 15.21 37.27 -17.43
CA CYS A 426 16.12 36.17 -17.64
C CYS A 426 17.30 36.63 -18.52
N SER A 427 18.42 35.91 -18.52
CA SER A 427 19.59 36.33 -19.33
C SER A 427 19.26 36.29 -20.82
N VAL A 428 19.59 37.35 -21.57
CA VAL A 428 19.47 37.39 -23.04
C VAL A 428 20.31 36.28 -23.66
N ALA A 429 19.70 35.37 -24.42
CA ALA A 429 20.38 34.19 -24.97
C ALA A 429 20.96 34.43 -26.36
N SER A 430 20.36 35.28 -27.19
CA SER A 430 20.93 35.62 -28.49
C SER A 430 20.46 36.97 -29.04
N THR A 431 21.36 37.62 -29.78
CA THR A 431 21.05 38.81 -30.59
C THR A 431 21.53 38.56 -32.01
N THR A 432 20.61 38.68 -32.97
CA THR A 432 20.86 38.42 -34.39
C THR A 432 20.44 39.61 -35.23
N GLN A 433 20.96 39.71 -36.46
CA GLN A 433 20.52 40.71 -37.44
C GLN A 433 20.30 40.06 -38.80
N VAL A 434 19.41 40.64 -39.60
CA VAL A 434 19.12 40.24 -40.97
C VAL A 434 19.07 41.49 -41.85
N PRO A 435 19.91 41.64 -42.89
CA PRO A 435 20.97 40.70 -43.29
C PRO A 435 22.05 40.53 -42.22
N ALA A 436 22.60 39.32 -42.13
CA ALA A 436 23.68 39.01 -41.20
C ALA A 436 24.88 39.94 -41.46
N ALA A 437 25.63 40.27 -40.41
CA ALA A 437 26.86 41.04 -40.57
C ALA A 437 27.80 40.30 -41.55
N GLY A 438 28.38 41.02 -42.51
CA GLY A 438 29.14 40.43 -43.60
C GLY A 438 28.35 40.22 -44.89
N THR A 439 27.01 40.24 -44.85
CA THR A 439 26.19 40.01 -46.05
C THR A 439 26.46 41.08 -47.10
N LEU A 440 26.85 40.69 -48.31
CA LEU A 440 27.10 41.62 -49.39
C LEU A 440 25.78 42.20 -49.91
N VAL A 441 25.66 43.53 -49.90
CA VAL A 441 24.50 44.23 -50.45
C VAL A 441 24.94 45.21 -51.52
N GLY A 442 24.11 45.37 -52.54
CA GLY A 442 24.39 46.22 -53.70
C GLY A 442 24.39 47.71 -53.37
N LEU A 443 24.77 48.52 -54.36
CA LEU A 443 24.78 49.99 -54.25
C LEU A 443 23.45 50.55 -53.73
N GLY A 444 23.52 51.52 -52.82
CA GLY A 444 22.34 52.14 -52.20
C GLY A 444 22.05 51.64 -50.78
N ASN A 445 20.86 51.94 -50.28
CA ASN A 445 20.44 51.68 -48.89
C ASN A 445 19.80 50.30 -48.75
N THR A 446 20.13 49.58 -47.68
CA THR A 446 19.57 48.27 -47.31
C THR A 446 19.04 48.31 -45.89
N ALA A 447 17.81 47.85 -45.66
CA ALA A 447 17.26 47.72 -44.31
C ALA A 447 17.85 46.51 -43.58
N VAL A 448 18.12 46.66 -42.28
CA VAL A 448 18.66 45.63 -41.39
C VAL A 448 17.72 45.46 -40.20
N THR A 449 17.13 44.28 -40.02
CA THR A 449 16.29 43.92 -38.87
C THR A 449 17.11 43.20 -37.82
N ILE A 450 17.13 43.72 -36.59
CA ILE A 450 17.80 43.15 -35.43
C ILE A 450 16.75 42.38 -34.60
N THR A 451 17.05 41.17 -34.16
CA THR A 451 16.19 40.33 -33.29
C THR A 451 16.94 39.94 -32.03
N VAL A 452 16.35 40.18 -30.86
CA VAL A 452 16.88 39.75 -29.56
C VAL A 452 15.97 38.67 -28.99
N ARG A 453 16.55 37.59 -28.46
CA ARG A 453 15.86 36.44 -27.87
C ARG A 453 16.42 36.09 -26.50
N ASP A 454 15.56 35.62 -25.60
CA ASP A 454 15.96 34.98 -24.34
C ASP A 454 16.20 33.47 -24.52
N ALA A 455 16.51 32.78 -23.42
CA ALA A 455 16.77 31.34 -23.38
C ALA A 455 15.53 30.47 -23.58
N ALA A 456 14.33 31.03 -23.34
CA ALA A 456 13.05 30.38 -23.60
C ALA A 456 12.53 30.64 -25.04
N ASN A 457 13.33 31.32 -25.87
CA ASN A 457 13.09 31.65 -27.27
C ASN A 457 12.00 32.71 -27.51
N ASN A 458 11.59 33.48 -26.49
CA ASN A 458 10.73 34.64 -26.71
C ASN A 458 11.55 35.78 -27.35
N ALA A 459 10.94 36.60 -28.20
CA ALA A 459 11.69 37.47 -29.12
C ALA A 459 11.13 38.89 -29.28
N VAL A 460 12.03 39.84 -29.54
CA VAL A 460 11.71 41.23 -29.92
C VAL A 460 12.57 41.68 -31.11
N THR A 461 12.01 42.51 -32.01
CA THR A 461 12.69 43.00 -33.22
C THR A 461 12.81 44.53 -33.31
N ARG A 462 13.86 45.02 -33.99
CA ARG A 462 14.16 46.45 -34.28
C ARG A 462 14.72 46.64 -35.70
N SER A 463 14.69 47.85 -36.25
CA SER A 463 15.09 48.12 -37.66
C SER A 463 16.18 49.19 -37.77
N ALA A 464 17.14 48.99 -38.67
CA ALA A 464 18.31 49.83 -38.99
C ALA A 464 18.56 49.90 -40.52
N THR A 465 19.52 50.72 -40.99
CA THR A 465 19.82 50.92 -42.43
C THR A 465 21.33 50.89 -42.76
N PHE A 466 21.76 50.22 -43.83
CA PHE A 466 23.15 50.14 -44.30
C PHE A 466 23.33 50.61 -45.76
N THR A 467 24.36 51.40 -46.10
CA THR A 467 24.50 52.04 -47.44
C THR A 467 25.81 51.71 -48.20
N VAL A 468 25.78 51.45 -49.53
CA VAL A 468 26.92 51.01 -50.39
C VAL A 468 27.18 51.86 -51.68
N THR A 469 28.44 52.00 -52.19
CA THR A 469 28.86 52.94 -53.31
C THR A 469 29.87 52.37 -54.42
N GLY A 470 29.66 52.43 -55.80
CA GLY A 470 30.50 51.82 -56.98
C GLY A 470 29.99 51.82 -58.52
N SER A 471 30.58 51.10 -59.57
CA SER A 471 30.19 50.98 -61.09
C SER A 471 30.73 49.76 -62.06
N SER A 472 30.03 49.18 -63.13
CA SER A 472 30.19 47.76 -63.79
C SER A 472 30.28 47.41 -65.39
N ALA A 473 30.62 46.13 -65.89
CA ALA A 473 30.72 45.47 -67.29
C ALA A 473 30.25 43.93 -67.54
N THR A 474 29.91 43.38 -68.77
CA THR A 474 29.00 42.17 -69.06
C THR A 474 29.53 40.69 -69.30
N TYR A 475 28.84 39.63 -68.80
CA TYR A 475 29.12 38.14 -68.81
C TYR A 475 27.84 37.25 -68.94
N TYR A 476 27.87 35.92 -69.22
CA TYR A 476 26.66 35.05 -69.43
C TYR A 476 26.40 34.06 -68.30
N ARG A 477 25.15 33.93 -67.84
CA ARG A 477 24.80 33.13 -66.66
C ARG A 477 24.97 31.65 -66.94
N ASP A 478 25.60 30.92 -66.03
CA ASP A 478 25.65 29.45 -65.93
C ASP A 478 25.01 29.15 -64.58
N ALA A 479 23.69 29.11 -64.62
CA ALA A 479 22.84 29.23 -63.46
C ALA A 479 22.82 27.98 -62.60
N ASP A 480 23.07 26.83 -63.21
CA ASP A 480 23.02 25.54 -62.56
C ASP A 480 24.42 24.91 -62.39
N GLY A 481 25.46 25.53 -62.93
CA GLY A 481 26.85 25.23 -62.64
C GLY A 481 27.38 24.03 -63.43
N ASP A 482 26.72 23.66 -64.53
CA ASP A 482 27.12 22.55 -65.38
C ASP A 482 28.16 22.95 -66.46
N THR A 483 28.62 24.21 -66.42
CA THR A 483 29.62 24.86 -67.28
C THR A 483 29.12 25.33 -68.65
N PHE A 484 27.83 25.16 -68.94
CA PHE A 484 27.19 25.77 -70.10
C PHE A 484 26.36 26.97 -69.66
N GLY A 485 26.58 28.14 -70.28
CA GLY A 485 25.81 29.33 -69.94
C GLY A 485 24.65 29.61 -70.89
N ASN A 486 23.79 30.54 -70.52
CA ASN A 486 22.65 30.99 -71.30
C ASN A 486 22.95 32.24 -72.10
N ALA A 487 22.83 32.13 -73.42
CA ALA A 487 23.08 33.22 -74.36
C ALA A 487 22.21 34.46 -74.16
N THR A 488 21.07 34.34 -73.46
CA THR A 488 20.10 35.42 -73.28
C THR A 488 20.15 36.08 -71.91
N ILE A 489 20.83 35.46 -70.93
CA ILE A 489 20.95 35.99 -69.57
C ILE A 489 22.38 36.45 -69.35
N THR A 490 22.56 37.76 -69.31
CA THR A 490 23.86 38.39 -69.10
C THR A 490 23.92 39.18 -67.79
N ALA A 491 25.08 39.23 -67.13
CA ALA A 491 25.30 40.07 -65.95
C ALA A 491 26.46 41.03 -66.17
N THR A 492 26.25 42.26 -65.72
CA THR A 492 27.22 43.34 -65.84
C THR A 492 27.80 43.68 -64.45
N GLY A 493 29.07 43.34 -64.20
CA GLY A 493 29.82 43.54 -62.95
C GLY A 493 31.20 44.18 -63.21
N CYS A 494 31.85 44.77 -62.20
CA CYS A 494 33.19 45.34 -62.36
C CYS A 494 34.27 44.26 -62.65
N ALA A 495 33.95 42.96 -62.51
CA ALA A 495 34.67 41.75 -62.95
C ALA A 495 33.68 40.57 -63.18
N ALA A 496 34.12 39.43 -63.76
CA ALA A 496 33.29 38.25 -64.06
C ALA A 496 32.56 37.70 -62.83
N PRO A 497 31.23 37.76 -62.76
CA PRO A 497 30.47 37.27 -61.62
C PRO A 497 30.56 35.74 -61.47
N ALA A 498 30.54 35.24 -60.24
CA ALA A 498 30.42 33.80 -59.99
C ALA A 498 29.08 33.27 -60.50
N GLY A 499 29.07 32.09 -61.13
CA GLY A 499 27.88 31.56 -61.83
C GLY A 499 27.59 32.25 -63.16
N TYR A 500 28.57 32.99 -63.69
CA TYR A 500 28.53 33.52 -65.03
C TYR A 500 29.81 33.08 -65.74
N VAL A 501 29.65 32.38 -66.85
CA VAL A 501 30.71 31.86 -67.70
C VAL A 501 30.74 32.61 -69.03
N SER A 502 31.74 32.31 -69.86
CA SER A 502 31.86 32.92 -71.18
C SER A 502 31.19 32.11 -72.30
N ASN A 503 30.80 30.86 -72.02
CA ASN A 503 30.14 29.94 -72.95
C ASN A 503 28.61 30.06 -72.83
N ASN A 504 27.87 29.85 -73.93
CA ASN A 504 26.46 30.20 -74.02
C ASN A 504 25.51 29.12 -74.63
N THR A 505 25.90 27.82 -74.58
CA THR A 505 25.18 26.71 -75.28
C THR A 505 24.25 25.87 -74.40
N ASP A 506 23.79 26.39 -73.26
CA ASP A 506 22.93 25.63 -72.35
C ASP A 506 21.51 25.39 -72.92
N CYS A 507 21.05 24.14 -72.84
CA CYS A 507 19.69 23.72 -73.20
C CYS A 507 18.65 24.13 -72.15
N ASN A 508 19.03 24.20 -70.87
CA ASN A 508 18.16 24.61 -69.76
C ASN A 508 18.99 25.10 -68.55
N ASP A 509 19.32 26.40 -68.59
CA ASP A 509 20.07 27.19 -67.60
C ASP A 509 19.33 27.43 -66.28
N ALA A 510 18.74 26.38 -65.76
CA ALA A 510 18.07 26.29 -64.49
C ALA A 510 18.12 24.87 -63.92
N ASN A 511 18.72 23.91 -64.64
CA ASN A 511 18.79 22.53 -64.21
C ASN A 511 20.02 21.81 -64.80
N ALA A 512 21.06 21.63 -63.97
CA ALA A 512 22.33 21.01 -64.35
C ALA A 512 22.19 19.55 -64.78
N ALA A 513 21.06 18.92 -64.46
CA ALA A 513 20.75 17.58 -64.95
C ALA A 513 20.22 17.58 -66.39
N ILE A 514 19.76 18.74 -66.91
CA ILE A 514 19.18 18.91 -68.24
C ILE A 514 20.14 19.69 -69.16
N ASN A 515 21.10 18.96 -69.72
CA ASN A 515 22.01 19.43 -70.75
C ASN A 515 22.07 18.44 -71.92
N PRO A 516 22.93 18.63 -72.93
CA PRO A 516 23.02 17.72 -74.06
C PRO A 516 23.27 16.24 -73.72
N ASN A 517 23.68 15.92 -72.48
CA ASN A 517 23.99 14.57 -72.02
C ASN A 517 22.96 13.94 -71.06
N THR A 518 21.79 14.56 -70.89
CA THR A 518 20.74 14.15 -69.92
C THR A 518 20.17 12.75 -70.16
N ILE A 519 20.04 11.92 -69.12
CA ILE A 519 19.37 10.61 -69.15
C ILE A 519 17.97 10.71 -68.51
N TRP A 520 16.95 10.16 -69.19
CA TRP A 520 15.55 10.08 -68.75
C TRP A 520 15.13 8.62 -68.50
N TYR A 521 14.38 8.34 -67.44
CA TYR A 521 13.90 7.02 -66.99
C TYR A 521 12.39 6.87 -67.19
N ARG A 522 11.91 5.71 -67.64
CA ARG A 522 10.48 5.50 -67.94
C ARG A 522 9.64 5.46 -66.66
N ASP A 523 8.58 6.25 -66.65
CA ASP A 523 7.52 6.28 -65.63
C ASP A 523 6.32 5.47 -66.17
N LEU A 524 6.02 4.34 -65.54
CA LEU A 524 5.11 3.32 -66.10
C LEU A 524 3.67 3.45 -65.60
N ASP A 525 3.45 3.93 -64.38
CA ASP A 525 2.13 4.11 -63.77
C ASP A 525 1.72 5.58 -63.58
N GLY A 526 2.62 6.52 -63.87
CA GLY A 526 2.33 7.95 -63.96
C GLY A 526 2.39 8.68 -62.63
N ASP A 527 3.06 8.12 -61.62
CA ASP A 527 3.20 8.73 -60.29
C ASP A 527 4.34 9.78 -60.18
N GLY A 528 5.11 9.94 -61.27
CA GLY A 528 6.20 10.91 -61.36
C GLY A 528 7.56 10.36 -60.92
N ALA A 529 7.69 9.07 -60.61
CA ALA A 529 8.95 8.39 -60.37
C ALA A 529 9.29 7.43 -61.53
N GLY A 530 10.57 7.37 -61.91
CA GLY A 530 11.04 6.54 -63.02
C GLY A 530 11.87 5.36 -62.53
N SER A 531 11.96 4.32 -63.37
CA SER A 531 12.79 3.15 -63.10
C SER A 531 13.65 2.76 -64.30
N ALA A 532 14.95 2.58 -64.09
CA ALA A 532 15.86 2.05 -65.10
C ALA A 532 15.45 0.64 -65.57
N ALA A 533 14.80 -0.15 -64.71
CA ALA A 533 14.26 -1.47 -65.06
C ALA A 533 13.11 -1.36 -66.09
N SER A 534 12.45 -0.21 -66.17
CA SER A 534 11.36 0.10 -67.11
C SER A 534 11.82 0.74 -68.43
N GLY A 535 13.08 1.23 -68.51
CA GLY A 535 13.75 1.74 -69.74
C GLY A 535 14.35 3.17 -69.62
N THR A 536 15.30 3.55 -70.50
CA THR A 536 15.99 4.88 -70.50
C THR A 536 16.23 5.53 -71.88
N LEU A 537 16.36 6.86 -71.96
CA LEU A 537 16.69 7.67 -73.18
C LEU A 537 17.66 8.86 -72.87
N VAL A 538 18.48 9.32 -73.84
CA VAL A 538 19.45 10.43 -73.65
C VAL A 538 19.25 11.59 -74.64
N GLN A 539 18.93 12.80 -74.16
CA GLN A 539 18.68 14.02 -74.97
C GLN A 539 18.30 15.25 -74.11
N CYS A 540 18.41 16.48 -74.65
CA CYS A 540 18.00 17.71 -73.94
C CYS A 540 16.52 17.76 -73.56
N ALA A 541 15.60 17.32 -74.44
CA ALA A 541 14.16 17.42 -74.19
C ALA A 541 13.60 16.15 -73.56
N GLN A 542 12.74 16.31 -72.54
CA GLN A 542 12.04 15.21 -71.89
C GLN A 542 11.17 14.43 -72.89
N PRO A 543 11.42 13.13 -73.10
CA PRO A 543 10.50 12.27 -73.84
C PRO A 543 9.20 12.04 -73.05
N THR A 544 8.07 11.94 -73.75
CA THR A 544 6.76 11.67 -73.13
C THR A 544 6.77 10.32 -72.40
N GLY A 545 6.35 10.31 -71.13
CA GLY A 545 6.33 9.10 -70.27
C GLY A 545 7.68 8.74 -69.63
N TYR A 546 8.63 9.68 -69.59
CA TYR A 546 9.90 9.52 -68.89
C TYR A 546 10.15 10.70 -67.94
N VAL A 547 10.83 10.46 -66.82
CA VAL A 547 11.20 11.44 -65.79
C VAL A 547 12.71 11.39 -65.50
N LEU A 548 13.25 12.38 -64.79
CA LEU A 548 14.68 12.42 -64.44
C LEU A 548 15.04 11.48 -63.28
N SER A 549 14.05 11.09 -62.48
CA SER A 549 14.23 10.29 -61.28
C SER A 549 14.34 8.80 -61.60
N ASN A 550 15.24 8.11 -60.91
CA ASN A 550 15.41 6.66 -60.96
C ASN A 550 15.22 6.06 -59.56
N ASN A 551 14.06 6.29 -58.98
CA ASN A 551 13.76 5.96 -57.59
C ASN A 551 12.45 5.21 -57.41
N ASP A 552 11.88 4.69 -58.49
CA ASP A 552 10.65 3.92 -58.44
C ASP A 552 10.95 2.41 -58.25
N GLY A 553 10.76 1.96 -57.01
CA GLY A 553 10.84 0.56 -56.60
C GLY A 553 9.55 -0.22 -56.77
N CYS A 554 8.45 0.42 -57.18
CA CYS A 554 7.14 -0.19 -57.40
C CYS A 554 6.50 0.28 -58.72
N PRO A 555 7.05 -0.11 -59.90
CA PRO A 555 6.73 0.54 -61.18
C PRO A 555 5.33 0.36 -61.74
N ALA A 556 4.40 -0.18 -60.96
CA ALA A 556 3.02 -0.39 -61.35
C ALA A 556 2.03 0.05 -60.25
N ASP A 557 2.52 0.66 -59.17
CA ASP A 557 1.71 1.14 -58.05
C ASP A 557 1.84 2.67 -57.91
N PRO A 558 0.89 3.45 -58.46
CA PRO A 558 1.00 4.89 -58.48
C PRO A 558 0.82 5.57 -57.11
N ALA A 559 0.58 4.80 -56.03
CA ALA A 559 0.50 5.30 -54.67
C ALA A 559 1.80 5.09 -53.86
N LYS A 560 2.76 4.31 -54.36
CA LYS A 560 3.99 3.95 -53.64
C LYS A 560 5.19 3.93 -54.58
N THR A 561 6.22 4.70 -54.25
CA THR A 561 7.53 4.65 -54.95
C THR A 561 8.52 3.67 -54.31
N ALA A 562 8.16 3.06 -53.17
CA ALA A 562 8.94 2.04 -52.48
C ALA A 562 8.00 0.93 -51.92
N PRO A 563 8.43 -0.34 -51.92
CA PRO A 563 7.57 -1.46 -51.50
C PRO A 563 7.02 -1.35 -50.07
N GLY A 564 7.73 -0.71 -49.13
CA GLY A 564 7.30 -0.69 -47.73
C GLY A 564 7.25 -2.09 -47.09
N ALA A 565 6.53 -2.23 -45.98
CA ALA A 565 6.39 -3.50 -45.27
C ALA A 565 5.34 -4.41 -45.92
N CYS A 566 4.28 -3.82 -46.47
CA CYS A 566 3.19 -4.54 -47.15
C CYS A 566 3.47 -4.89 -48.61
N GLY A 567 4.61 -4.46 -49.17
CA GLY A 567 4.91 -4.59 -50.60
C GLY A 567 4.18 -3.55 -51.47
N CYS A 568 4.40 -3.64 -52.79
CA CYS A 568 3.72 -2.78 -53.77
C CYS A 568 2.24 -3.19 -53.93
N GLY A 569 1.35 -2.23 -54.08
CA GLY A 569 -0.10 -2.39 -54.28
C GLY A 569 -0.93 -2.42 -52.99
N VAL A 570 -0.30 -2.35 -51.82
CA VAL A 570 -0.95 -2.39 -50.50
C VAL A 570 -0.41 -1.26 -49.62
N ALA A 571 -1.29 -0.45 -49.04
CA ALA A 571 -0.90 0.68 -48.19
C ALA A 571 -0.33 0.21 -46.85
N ASP A 572 0.77 0.83 -46.39
CA ASP A 572 1.35 0.59 -45.05
C ASP A 572 0.59 1.38 -43.97
N THR A 573 -0.74 1.32 -43.98
CA THR A 573 -1.56 1.97 -42.95
C THR A 573 -1.42 1.19 -41.65
N ASP A 574 -1.18 1.92 -40.56
CA ASP A 574 -1.12 1.43 -39.19
C ASP A 574 -2.28 2.11 -38.44
N THR A 575 -3.35 1.36 -38.19
CA THR A 575 -4.63 1.91 -37.71
C THR A 575 -4.62 2.19 -36.22
N ASP A 576 -3.89 1.42 -35.43
CA ASP A 576 -3.83 1.55 -33.98
C ASP A 576 -2.51 2.16 -33.47
N SER A 577 -1.59 2.48 -34.39
CA SER A 577 -0.32 3.17 -34.18
C SER A 577 0.67 2.40 -33.31
N ASP A 578 0.68 1.07 -33.42
CA ASP A 578 1.56 0.18 -32.67
C ASP A 578 2.91 -0.10 -33.36
N GLY A 579 3.05 0.34 -34.61
CA GLY A 579 4.24 0.18 -35.45
C GLY A 579 4.19 -0.99 -36.43
N ILE A 580 3.12 -1.79 -36.46
CA ILE A 580 2.89 -2.89 -37.39
C ILE A 580 1.76 -2.49 -38.38
N PRO A 581 2.04 -2.43 -39.70
CA PRO A 581 0.99 -2.12 -40.67
C PRO A 581 -0.09 -3.20 -40.76
N ASN A 582 -1.36 -2.80 -40.93
CA ASN A 582 -2.54 -3.67 -40.93
C ASN A 582 -2.41 -4.94 -41.78
N CYS A 583 -1.64 -4.90 -42.88
CA CYS A 583 -1.47 -6.02 -43.81
C CYS A 583 -0.73 -7.23 -43.21
N ILE A 584 0.01 -7.02 -42.12
CA ILE A 584 0.80 -8.02 -41.40
C ILE A 584 0.51 -7.99 -39.89
N ASP A 585 -0.59 -7.33 -39.51
CA ASP A 585 -1.02 -7.18 -38.13
C ASP A 585 -2.11 -8.22 -37.81
N ASN A 586 -1.86 -9.08 -36.83
CA ASN A 586 -2.84 -10.05 -36.34
C ASN A 586 -3.89 -9.43 -35.41
N CYS A 587 -3.85 -8.12 -35.15
CA CYS A 587 -4.82 -7.37 -34.37
C CYS A 587 -4.92 -5.88 -34.77
N ASP A 588 -5.27 -5.62 -36.04
CA ASP A 588 -5.26 -4.31 -36.72
C ASP A 588 -6.05 -3.13 -36.11
N ALA A 589 -6.73 -3.31 -34.99
CA ALA A 589 -7.50 -2.27 -34.30
C ALA A 589 -7.08 -2.07 -32.84
N ILE A 590 -6.15 -2.88 -32.31
CA ILE A 590 -5.75 -2.84 -30.91
C ILE A 590 -4.25 -3.08 -30.79
N SER A 591 -3.55 -2.02 -30.39
CA SER A 591 -2.10 -1.99 -30.30
C SER A 591 -1.51 -3.21 -29.61
N ASN A 592 -0.77 -4.03 -30.36
CA ASN A 592 -0.10 -5.24 -29.92
C ASN A 592 1.25 -5.46 -30.62
N PRO A 593 2.28 -4.61 -30.36
CA PRO A 593 3.54 -4.64 -31.11
C PRO A 593 4.31 -5.98 -31.08
N ALA A 594 3.97 -6.86 -30.15
CA ALA A 594 4.56 -8.19 -29.99
C ALA A 594 3.96 -9.24 -30.94
N GLN A 595 2.80 -8.97 -31.56
CA GLN A 595 2.11 -9.86 -32.49
C GLN A 595 1.94 -11.29 -31.94
N THR A 596 1.70 -11.41 -30.64
CA THR A 596 1.54 -12.71 -29.98
C THR A 596 0.26 -13.37 -30.46
N ASP A 597 0.38 -14.62 -30.89
CA ASP A 597 -0.71 -15.49 -31.35
C ASP A 597 -0.33 -16.91 -30.91
N CYS A 598 -0.76 -17.29 -29.70
CA CYS A 598 -0.26 -18.50 -29.07
C CYS A 598 -0.88 -19.79 -29.63
N ASP A 599 -2.09 -19.71 -30.18
CA ASP A 599 -2.77 -20.84 -30.82
C ASP A 599 -2.55 -20.90 -32.34
N SER A 600 -1.90 -19.87 -32.90
CA SER A 600 -1.54 -19.75 -34.32
C SER A 600 -2.76 -19.78 -35.25
N ASP A 601 -3.90 -19.27 -34.80
CA ASP A 601 -5.14 -19.20 -35.59
C ASP A 601 -5.19 -17.97 -36.51
N GLY A 602 -4.22 -17.06 -36.39
CA GLY A 602 -4.08 -15.83 -37.16
C GLY A 602 -4.77 -14.62 -36.54
N VAL A 603 -5.43 -14.76 -35.39
CA VAL A 603 -5.98 -13.67 -34.57
C VAL A 603 -5.12 -13.51 -33.33
N GLY A 604 -4.49 -12.35 -33.18
CA GLY A 604 -3.59 -12.10 -32.04
C GLY A 604 -4.31 -12.13 -30.70
N ASP A 605 -3.59 -12.56 -29.66
CA ASP A 605 -4.09 -12.71 -28.28
C ASP A 605 -4.78 -11.41 -27.79
N ALA A 606 -4.27 -10.25 -28.19
CA ALA A 606 -4.80 -8.93 -27.82
C ALA A 606 -6.26 -8.72 -28.29
N CYS A 607 -6.58 -9.14 -29.52
CA CYS A 607 -7.91 -9.02 -30.10
C CYS A 607 -8.87 -10.06 -29.52
N GLN A 608 -8.38 -11.28 -29.27
CA GLN A 608 -9.16 -12.33 -28.61
C GLN A 608 -9.56 -11.88 -27.19
N ILE A 609 -8.61 -11.34 -26.41
CA ILE A 609 -8.87 -10.78 -25.07
C ILE A 609 -9.92 -9.66 -25.12
N ALA A 610 -9.81 -8.74 -26.08
CA ALA A 610 -10.78 -7.65 -26.25
C ALA A 610 -12.17 -8.15 -26.66
N ALA A 611 -12.25 -9.27 -27.39
CA ALA A 611 -13.48 -9.96 -27.74
C ALA A 611 -14.04 -10.83 -26.60
N GLY A 612 -13.33 -10.95 -25.47
CA GLY A 612 -13.72 -11.81 -24.36
C GLY A 612 -13.56 -13.30 -24.64
N ILE A 613 -12.66 -13.65 -25.58
CA ILE A 613 -12.27 -15.01 -25.93
C ILE A 613 -10.85 -15.20 -25.37
N PRO A 614 -10.67 -15.96 -24.28
CA PRO A 614 -9.32 -16.13 -23.75
C PRO A 614 -8.49 -17.09 -24.61
N PRO A 615 -7.18 -16.82 -24.77
CA PRO A 615 -6.27 -17.69 -25.51
C PRO A 615 -6.14 -19.05 -24.79
N ASP A 616 -6.50 -20.13 -25.50
CA ASP A 616 -6.35 -21.54 -25.07
C ASP A 616 -5.20 -22.16 -25.87
N CYS A 617 -3.97 -21.82 -25.46
CA CYS A 617 -2.77 -22.11 -26.26
C CYS A 617 -2.53 -23.61 -26.46
N ASN A 618 -3.13 -24.47 -25.63
CA ASN A 618 -2.99 -25.92 -25.72
C ASN A 618 -4.25 -26.64 -26.22
N HIS A 619 -5.31 -25.89 -26.56
CA HIS A 619 -6.58 -26.36 -27.11
C HIS A 619 -7.30 -27.41 -26.25
N ASN A 620 -7.19 -27.31 -24.92
CA ASN A 620 -7.82 -28.27 -24.00
C ASN A 620 -9.22 -27.81 -23.50
N GLY A 621 -9.65 -26.59 -23.85
CA GLY A 621 -10.92 -25.99 -23.48
C GLY A 621 -11.03 -25.52 -22.02
N ALA A 622 -9.90 -25.45 -21.30
CA ALA A 622 -9.79 -24.94 -19.94
C ALA A 622 -8.91 -23.69 -19.89
N TYR A 623 -8.94 -22.98 -18.76
CA TYR A 623 -8.01 -21.87 -18.51
C TYR A 623 -6.87 -22.36 -17.64
N ASP A 624 -5.65 -22.32 -18.17
CA ASP A 624 -4.47 -22.88 -17.51
C ASP A 624 -3.65 -21.84 -16.73
N VAL A 625 -3.31 -22.16 -15.48
CA VAL A 625 -2.52 -21.31 -14.58
C VAL A 625 -1.23 -22.03 -14.17
N PRO A 626 -0.02 -21.49 -14.43
CA PRO A 626 0.25 -20.14 -14.94
C PRO A 626 0.40 -20.04 -16.48
N ALA A 627 0.11 -21.11 -17.23
CA ALA A 627 0.50 -21.20 -18.65
C ALA A 627 -0.17 -20.13 -19.52
N GLU A 628 -1.45 -19.85 -19.30
CA GLU A 628 -2.23 -18.85 -20.04
C GLU A 628 -2.53 -17.62 -19.17
N PHE A 629 -2.77 -17.85 -17.87
CA PHE A 629 -3.05 -16.78 -16.91
C PHE A 629 -1.99 -16.71 -15.84
N ALA A 630 -1.41 -15.53 -15.63
CA ALA A 630 -0.39 -15.31 -14.59
C ALA A 630 -0.87 -15.60 -13.16
N SER A 631 -2.18 -15.65 -12.90
CA SER A 631 -2.75 -15.96 -11.59
C SER A 631 -4.12 -16.64 -11.67
N ILE A 632 -4.49 -17.34 -10.59
CA ILE A 632 -5.80 -17.99 -10.46
C ILE A 632 -6.94 -16.95 -10.54
N GLN A 633 -6.79 -15.79 -9.90
CA GLN A 633 -7.82 -14.75 -9.92
C GLN A 633 -8.01 -14.17 -11.33
N ALA A 634 -6.93 -13.99 -12.10
CA ALA A 634 -7.04 -13.53 -13.48
C ALA A 634 -7.81 -14.52 -14.37
N ALA A 635 -7.54 -15.83 -14.22
CA ALA A 635 -8.30 -16.88 -14.93
C ALA A 635 -9.79 -16.84 -14.54
N ILE A 636 -10.10 -16.74 -13.24
CA ILE A 636 -11.50 -16.61 -12.77
C ILE A 636 -12.14 -15.36 -13.33
N ASP A 637 -11.44 -14.23 -13.35
CA ASP A 637 -11.97 -12.94 -13.81
C ASP A 637 -12.33 -12.95 -15.30
N ALA A 638 -11.61 -13.72 -16.12
CA ALA A 638 -11.89 -13.93 -17.54
C ALA A 638 -13.11 -14.85 -17.82
N VAL A 639 -13.61 -15.61 -16.84
CA VAL A 639 -14.80 -16.46 -17.02
C VAL A 639 -16.06 -15.59 -17.15
N GLY A 640 -16.86 -15.79 -18.20
CA GLY A 640 -18.15 -15.09 -18.36
C GLY A 640 -19.16 -15.46 -17.27
N VAL A 641 -20.04 -14.53 -16.90
CA VAL A 641 -21.12 -14.79 -15.92
C VAL A 641 -22.09 -15.83 -16.49
N GLY A 642 -22.32 -16.92 -15.76
CA GLY A 642 -23.26 -17.98 -16.14
C GLY A 642 -22.73 -19.04 -17.12
N THR A 643 -21.50 -18.91 -17.62
CA THR A 643 -20.88 -19.93 -18.48
C THR A 643 -20.01 -20.88 -17.66
N PRO A 644 -20.28 -22.20 -17.65
CA PRO A 644 -19.42 -23.18 -16.98
C PRO A 644 -18.02 -23.18 -17.60
N ARG A 645 -16.98 -23.11 -16.76
CA ARG A 645 -15.58 -23.17 -17.18
C ARG A 645 -14.72 -23.96 -16.21
N ILE A 646 -13.71 -24.62 -16.76
CA ILE A 646 -12.69 -25.34 -16.00
C ILE A 646 -11.46 -24.42 -15.90
N VAL A 647 -10.92 -24.27 -14.69
CA VAL A 647 -9.64 -23.60 -14.45
C VAL A 647 -8.65 -24.64 -13.93
N LEU A 648 -7.64 -24.95 -14.73
CA LEU A 648 -6.59 -25.91 -14.40
C LEU A 648 -5.41 -25.16 -13.77
N VAL A 649 -5.01 -25.59 -12.58
CA VAL A 649 -3.93 -24.97 -11.82
C VAL A 649 -2.80 -25.96 -11.65
N ALA A 650 -1.62 -25.63 -12.16
CA ALA A 650 -0.43 -26.44 -12.04
C ALA A 650 0.01 -26.62 -10.56
N ALA A 651 0.97 -27.51 -10.32
CA ALA A 651 1.58 -27.63 -9.00
C ALA A 651 2.37 -26.34 -8.66
N GLY A 652 2.20 -25.84 -7.45
CA GLY A 652 2.80 -24.58 -7.02
C GLY A 652 2.12 -24.00 -5.78
N THR A 653 2.68 -22.90 -5.28
CA THR A 653 2.10 -22.11 -4.20
C THR A 653 1.54 -20.82 -4.77
N TYR A 654 0.25 -20.59 -4.56
CA TYR A 654 -0.49 -19.44 -5.08
C TYR A 654 -0.99 -18.60 -3.92
N PRO A 655 -0.69 -17.29 -3.89
CA PRO A 655 -1.15 -16.41 -2.82
C PRO A 655 -2.66 -16.19 -2.93
N GLY A 656 -3.37 -16.28 -1.80
CA GLY A 656 -4.72 -15.78 -1.64
C GLY A 656 -4.76 -14.28 -1.31
N PRO A 657 -5.95 -13.66 -1.29
CA PRO A 657 -7.26 -14.30 -1.35
C PRO A 657 -7.73 -14.62 -2.78
N ILE A 658 -8.41 -15.76 -2.95
CA ILE A 658 -9.06 -16.17 -4.21
C ILE A 658 -10.59 -16.07 -4.05
N SER A 659 -11.25 -15.38 -4.96
CA SER A 659 -12.71 -15.19 -4.97
C SER A 659 -13.34 -15.74 -6.25
N LEU A 660 -14.31 -16.65 -6.10
CA LEU A 660 -15.03 -17.25 -7.22
C LEU A 660 -16.08 -16.32 -7.85
N ARG A 661 -16.42 -15.21 -7.17
CA ARG A 661 -17.28 -14.11 -7.68
C ARG A 661 -18.64 -14.57 -8.23
N GLY A 662 -19.25 -15.59 -7.65
CA GLY A 662 -20.55 -16.09 -8.09
C GLY A 662 -20.53 -16.85 -9.42
N LYS A 663 -19.34 -17.19 -9.94
CA LYS A 663 -19.19 -17.84 -11.25
C LYS A 663 -19.28 -19.37 -11.12
N ASN A 664 -19.82 -20.01 -12.16
CA ASN A 664 -19.90 -21.48 -12.24
C ASN A 664 -18.56 -22.03 -12.75
N ILE A 665 -17.65 -22.36 -11.82
CA ILE A 665 -16.28 -22.75 -12.12
C ILE A 665 -15.96 -24.11 -11.53
N GLU A 666 -15.24 -24.93 -12.29
CA GLU A 666 -14.51 -26.10 -11.81
C GLU A 666 -13.03 -25.74 -11.65
N LEU A 667 -12.63 -25.38 -10.43
CA LEU A 667 -11.26 -25.00 -10.09
C LEU A 667 -10.47 -26.24 -9.66
N CYS A 668 -9.43 -26.57 -10.42
CA CYS A 668 -8.73 -27.85 -10.35
C CYS A 668 -7.24 -27.68 -10.09
N GLY A 669 -6.77 -27.99 -8.89
CA GLY A 669 -5.34 -28.09 -8.60
C GLY A 669 -4.74 -29.38 -9.14
N ALA A 670 -3.48 -29.37 -9.59
CA ALA A 670 -2.78 -30.57 -10.07
C ALA A 670 -2.85 -31.71 -9.04
N SER A 671 -2.54 -31.43 -7.78
CA SER A 671 -2.84 -32.33 -6.66
C SER A 671 -2.88 -31.57 -5.33
N ALA A 672 -3.66 -32.06 -4.35
CA ALA A 672 -3.68 -31.41 -3.03
C ALA A 672 -2.31 -31.40 -2.34
N ALA A 673 -1.42 -32.36 -2.65
CA ALA A 673 -0.09 -32.43 -2.04
C ALA A 673 0.87 -31.33 -2.49
N ASN A 674 0.64 -30.73 -3.67
CA ASN A 674 1.58 -29.78 -4.27
C ASN A 674 0.94 -28.54 -4.91
N THR A 675 -0.39 -28.41 -4.90
CA THR A 675 -1.07 -27.17 -5.29
C THR A 675 -1.62 -26.50 -4.03
N ILE A 676 -0.93 -25.45 -3.57
CA ILE A 676 -1.17 -24.79 -2.29
C ILE A 676 -1.77 -23.40 -2.53
N LEU A 677 -2.96 -23.15 -1.97
CA LEU A 677 -3.49 -21.81 -1.77
C LEU A 677 -3.01 -21.30 -0.41
N GLN A 678 -2.19 -20.27 -0.41
CA GLN A 678 -1.49 -19.75 0.76
C GLN A 678 -2.07 -18.40 1.16
N GLY A 679 -2.58 -18.30 2.39
CA GLY A 679 -2.98 -17.02 2.98
C GLY A 679 -1.80 -16.05 3.10
N THR A 680 -2.06 -14.77 2.85
CA THR A 680 -1.09 -13.69 2.89
C THR A 680 -1.23 -12.91 4.20
N ASN A 681 -0.13 -12.70 4.92
CA ASN A 681 -0.14 -12.00 6.21
C ASN A 681 -0.61 -10.55 6.04
N GLY A 682 -1.56 -10.12 6.87
CA GLY A 682 -2.06 -8.74 6.92
C GLY A 682 -3.25 -8.43 5.99
N ILE A 683 -3.79 -9.42 5.28
CA ILE A 683 -5.04 -9.26 4.52
C ILE A 683 -6.20 -9.76 5.39
N VAL A 684 -7.29 -8.98 5.45
CA VAL A 684 -8.51 -9.33 6.19
C VAL A 684 -9.48 -10.10 5.28
N ALA A 685 -9.03 -11.24 4.76
CA ALA A 685 -9.83 -12.09 3.89
C ALA A 685 -9.46 -13.57 4.03
N SER A 686 -10.45 -14.42 3.83
CA SER A 686 -10.29 -15.88 3.73
C SER A 686 -9.40 -16.25 2.54
N VAL A 687 -8.62 -17.33 2.63
CA VAL A 687 -7.75 -17.77 1.52
C VAL A 687 -8.55 -18.05 0.25
N LEU A 688 -9.72 -18.66 0.40
CA LEU A 688 -10.67 -18.93 -0.68
C LEU A 688 -12.09 -18.50 -0.27
N SER A 689 -12.82 -17.87 -1.20
CA SER A 689 -14.17 -17.39 -0.94
C SER A 689 -15.16 -17.78 -2.05
N PHE A 690 -16.29 -18.36 -1.63
CA PHE A 690 -17.51 -18.52 -2.42
C PHE A 690 -18.42 -17.33 -2.05
N VAL A 691 -18.42 -16.30 -2.90
CA VAL A 691 -19.11 -15.04 -2.65
C VAL A 691 -19.73 -14.56 -3.96
N GLY A 692 -21.06 -14.48 -3.99
CA GLY A 692 -21.79 -13.94 -5.14
C GLY A 692 -22.83 -14.88 -5.76
N GLY A 693 -23.18 -16.00 -5.12
CA GLY A 693 -24.27 -16.86 -5.56
C GLY A 693 -23.83 -18.01 -6.47
N GLU A 694 -22.64 -18.57 -6.22
CA GLU A 694 -22.13 -19.74 -6.92
C GLU A 694 -23.17 -20.89 -6.93
N PRO A 695 -23.45 -21.53 -8.08
CA PRO A 695 -24.36 -22.67 -8.13
C PRO A 695 -23.72 -23.93 -7.56
N ALA A 696 -24.54 -24.91 -7.18
CA ALA A 696 -24.07 -26.21 -6.65
C ALA A 696 -23.13 -27.00 -7.58
N SER A 697 -23.10 -26.67 -8.88
CA SER A 697 -22.16 -27.23 -9.87
C SER A 697 -20.75 -26.65 -9.78
N THR A 698 -20.56 -25.56 -9.03
CA THR A 698 -19.24 -24.98 -8.76
C THR A 698 -18.42 -25.95 -7.90
N THR A 699 -17.22 -26.27 -8.35
CA THR A 699 -16.35 -27.24 -7.69
C THR A 699 -14.97 -26.65 -7.45
N VAL A 700 -14.41 -26.91 -6.27
CA VAL A 700 -13.01 -26.64 -5.95
C VAL A 700 -12.38 -27.95 -5.54
N GLN A 701 -11.32 -28.37 -6.24
CA GLN A 701 -10.75 -29.68 -5.99
C GLN A 701 -9.23 -29.73 -6.08
N ARG A 702 -8.65 -30.64 -5.28
CA ARG A 702 -7.21 -30.96 -5.27
C ARG A 702 -6.31 -29.78 -4.86
N PHE A 703 -6.70 -29.03 -3.83
CA PHE A 703 -5.86 -27.97 -3.22
C PHE A 703 -5.52 -28.26 -1.76
N THR A 704 -4.35 -27.80 -1.33
CA THR A 704 -4.11 -27.49 0.09
C THR A 704 -4.43 -26.02 0.33
N ILE A 705 -5.30 -25.71 1.29
CA ILE A 705 -5.70 -24.34 1.67
C ILE A 705 -5.19 -24.07 3.07
N ARG A 706 -4.24 -23.13 3.21
CA ARG A 706 -3.55 -22.90 4.50
C ARG A 706 -3.09 -21.47 4.75
N GLY A 707 -2.86 -21.15 6.01
CA GLY A 707 -2.25 -19.89 6.45
C GLY A 707 -3.16 -18.66 6.38
N GLY A 708 -4.47 -18.83 6.24
CA GLY A 708 -5.40 -17.73 6.49
C GLY A 708 -5.59 -17.53 7.99
N VAL A 709 -5.36 -16.33 8.50
CA VAL A 709 -5.28 -16.03 9.95
C VAL A 709 -6.30 -15.01 10.45
N THR A 710 -6.86 -14.23 9.53
CA THR A 710 -7.82 -13.17 9.81
C THR A 710 -9.23 -13.64 9.49
N GLY A 711 -9.48 -14.18 8.29
CA GLY A 711 -10.82 -14.50 7.79
C GLY A 711 -11.51 -13.28 7.14
N THR A 712 -12.69 -13.48 6.57
CA THR A 712 -13.48 -12.41 5.93
C THR A 712 -14.52 -11.84 6.91
N PRO A 713 -14.57 -10.51 7.10
CA PRO A 713 -15.60 -9.86 7.92
C PRO A 713 -16.93 -9.80 7.18
N ILE A 714 -18.04 -9.92 7.91
CA ILE A 714 -19.40 -9.89 7.33
C ILE A 714 -20.10 -8.58 7.70
N ALA A 715 -20.84 -8.03 6.74
CA ALA A 715 -21.65 -6.83 6.95
C ALA A 715 -22.66 -7.06 8.10
N GLY A 716 -22.53 -6.27 9.16
CA GLY A 716 -23.36 -6.38 10.38
C GLY A 716 -22.63 -6.97 11.58
N ASN A 717 -21.52 -7.68 11.38
CA ASN A 717 -20.64 -8.18 12.45
C ASN A 717 -19.16 -7.90 12.08
N PRO A 718 -18.73 -6.62 11.99
CA PRO A 718 -17.38 -6.26 11.57
C PRO A 718 -16.29 -6.62 12.60
N ILE A 719 -16.68 -6.97 13.82
CA ILE A 719 -15.78 -7.41 14.89
C ILE A 719 -15.48 -8.91 14.83
N GLU A 720 -16.28 -9.68 14.09
CA GLU A 720 -16.15 -11.12 13.93
C GLU A 720 -15.66 -11.45 12.51
N TYR A 721 -14.58 -12.21 12.45
CA TYR A 721 -14.04 -12.69 11.20
C TYR A 721 -14.36 -14.18 11.01
N PHE A 722 -14.69 -14.53 9.78
CA PHE A 722 -15.19 -15.85 9.42
C PHE A 722 -14.25 -16.53 8.42
N GLY A 723 -14.06 -17.84 8.56
CA GLY A 723 -13.55 -18.70 7.50
C GLY A 723 -12.07 -18.51 7.18
N GLY A 724 -11.16 -18.72 8.13
CA GLY A 724 -9.72 -18.49 7.94
C GLY A 724 -9.19 -19.09 6.63
N GLY A 725 -9.46 -20.37 6.38
CA GLY A 725 -9.15 -21.03 5.12
C GLY A 725 -10.17 -20.72 4.02
N LEU A 726 -11.44 -21.04 4.27
CA LEU A 726 -12.52 -20.95 3.30
C LEU A 726 -13.75 -20.26 3.91
N ILE A 727 -14.36 -19.34 3.16
CA ILE A 727 -15.68 -18.81 3.48
C ILE A 727 -16.67 -19.05 2.34
N ALA A 728 -17.91 -19.40 2.68
CA ALA A 728 -19.04 -19.37 1.76
C ALA A 728 -20.13 -18.45 2.31
N PHE A 729 -20.55 -17.48 1.50
CA PHE A 729 -21.56 -16.50 1.86
C PHE A 729 -22.61 -16.36 0.75
N ASN A 730 -23.85 -16.76 1.03
CA ASN A 730 -24.94 -16.86 0.06
C ASN A 730 -24.55 -17.66 -1.20
N ALA A 731 -23.88 -18.80 -1.02
CA ALA A 731 -23.31 -19.58 -2.10
C ALA A 731 -23.59 -21.07 -1.97
N SER A 732 -23.43 -21.81 -3.08
CA SER A 732 -23.46 -23.27 -3.09
C SER A 732 -22.26 -23.82 -3.87
N GLY A 733 -21.87 -25.05 -3.58
CA GLY A 733 -20.75 -25.68 -4.27
C GLY A 733 -20.22 -26.93 -3.59
N THR A 734 -19.21 -27.54 -4.21
CA THR A 734 -18.56 -28.75 -3.70
C THR A 734 -17.06 -28.52 -3.57
N VAL A 735 -16.49 -28.91 -2.43
CA VAL A 735 -15.05 -28.95 -2.21
C VAL A 735 -14.63 -30.42 -2.15
N ARG A 736 -13.74 -30.84 -3.06
CA ARG A 736 -13.41 -32.26 -3.26
C ARG A 736 -11.91 -32.53 -3.19
N ASN A 737 -11.52 -33.57 -2.45
CA ASN A 737 -10.12 -34.02 -2.35
C ASN A 737 -9.15 -32.88 -1.98
N CYS A 738 -9.59 -31.96 -1.11
CA CYS A 738 -8.78 -30.85 -0.63
C CYS A 738 -8.25 -31.11 0.79
N ILE A 739 -7.14 -30.47 1.12
CA ILE A 739 -6.61 -30.41 2.49
C ILE A 739 -6.80 -28.97 2.97
N ILE A 740 -7.47 -28.76 4.10
CA ILE A 740 -7.70 -27.45 4.70
C ILE A 740 -6.99 -27.48 6.05
N GLU A 741 -5.86 -26.79 6.14
CA GLU A 741 -4.97 -26.92 7.30
C GLU A 741 -4.32 -25.62 7.75
N SER A 742 -3.98 -25.55 9.04
CA SER A 742 -3.20 -24.43 9.59
C SER A 742 -3.80 -23.06 9.28
N ASN A 743 -5.13 -22.96 9.33
CA ASN A 743 -5.86 -21.71 9.24
C ASN A 743 -6.38 -21.31 10.62
N ALA A 744 -6.42 -20.00 10.88
CA ALA A 744 -6.91 -19.42 12.11
C ALA A 744 -7.89 -18.27 11.81
N THR A 745 -8.92 -18.09 12.64
CA THR A 745 -9.78 -16.90 12.63
C THR A 745 -10.59 -16.85 13.93
N GLN A 746 -11.63 -16.01 14.03
CA GLN A 746 -12.52 -16.01 15.18
C GLN A 746 -13.59 -17.11 15.09
N LEU A 747 -14.20 -17.30 13.92
CA LEU A 747 -15.25 -18.28 13.67
C LEU A 747 -14.96 -19.10 12.40
N GLY A 748 -14.94 -20.43 12.50
CA GLY A 748 -14.69 -21.28 11.32
C GLY A 748 -13.23 -21.25 10.90
N GLY A 749 -12.33 -21.75 11.77
CA GLY A 749 -10.87 -21.73 11.56
C GLY A 749 -10.48 -22.24 10.16
N GLY A 750 -10.96 -23.42 9.81
CA GLY A 750 -10.83 -23.98 8.46
C GLY A 750 -11.86 -23.41 7.50
N ILE A 751 -13.15 -23.56 7.83
CA ILE A 751 -14.28 -23.25 6.95
C ILE A 751 -15.37 -22.49 7.72
N ALA A 752 -15.94 -21.44 7.13
CA ALA A 752 -17.18 -20.82 7.62
C ALA A 752 -18.26 -20.78 6.52
N LEU A 753 -19.48 -21.18 6.88
CA LEU A 753 -20.64 -21.20 6.01
C LEU A 753 -21.73 -20.28 6.56
N ILE A 754 -22.15 -19.30 5.77
CA ILE A 754 -23.22 -18.37 6.12
C ILE A 754 -24.24 -18.34 4.99
N ASN A 755 -25.50 -18.68 5.28
CA ASN A 755 -26.58 -18.80 4.29
C ASN A 755 -26.16 -19.61 3.04
N SER A 756 -25.40 -20.69 3.23
CA SER A 756 -24.71 -21.40 2.15
C SER A 756 -24.91 -22.91 2.21
N ASN A 757 -24.80 -23.59 1.07
CA ASN A 757 -24.93 -25.03 0.96
C ASN A 757 -23.67 -25.64 0.32
N ILE A 758 -22.79 -26.21 1.14
CA ILE A 758 -21.51 -26.77 0.68
C ILE A 758 -21.45 -28.28 0.92
N ALA A 759 -20.92 -29.01 -0.05
CA ALA A 759 -20.54 -30.42 0.10
C ALA A 759 -19.02 -30.56 0.21
N LEU A 760 -18.54 -31.34 1.18
CA LEU A 760 -17.16 -31.77 1.32
C LEU A 760 -17.05 -33.24 0.94
N GLU A 761 -16.18 -33.56 -0.01
CA GLU A 761 -16.01 -34.93 -0.52
C GLU A 761 -14.53 -35.33 -0.51
N GLY A 762 -14.15 -36.34 0.28
CA GLY A 762 -12.76 -36.82 0.32
C GLY A 762 -11.75 -35.80 0.88
N CYS A 763 -12.23 -34.81 1.64
CA CYS A 763 -11.41 -33.72 2.17
C CYS A 763 -10.77 -34.06 3.53
N ILE A 764 -9.64 -33.44 3.82
CA ILE A 764 -8.99 -33.47 5.14
C ILE A 764 -9.05 -32.06 5.72
N VAL A 765 -9.70 -31.88 6.87
CA VAL A 765 -9.74 -30.60 7.61
C VAL A 765 -8.97 -30.78 8.91
N ARG A 766 -7.80 -30.17 9.04
CA ARG A 766 -6.94 -30.41 10.20
C ARG A 766 -6.14 -29.23 10.71
N SER A 767 -5.81 -29.22 11.99
CA SER A 767 -4.89 -28.23 12.56
C SER A 767 -5.33 -26.78 12.31
N ASN A 768 -6.63 -26.55 12.17
CA ASN A 768 -7.21 -25.22 12.08
C ASN A 768 -7.67 -24.77 13.47
N SER A 769 -7.69 -23.46 13.74
CA SER A 769 -8.07 -22.90 15.03
C SER A 769 -9.07 -21.76 14.93
N ALA A 770 -10.04 -21.70 15.84
CA ALA A 770 -10.94 -20.57 15.99
C ALA A 770 -10.89 -20.04 17.43
N THR A 771 -10.91 -18.72 17.63
CA THR A 771 -10.90 -18.13 18.98
C THR A 771 -12.27 -18.14 19.65
N ILE A 772 -13.36 -18.33 18.90
CA ILE A 772 -14.73 -18.36 19.41
C ILE A 772 -15.33 -19.75 19.17
N ASP A 773 -15.66 -20.10 17.92
CA ASP A 773 -16.39 -21.33 17.59
C ASP A 773 -15.94 -21.96 16.25
N GLY A 774 -16.07 -23.29 16.14
CA GLY A 774 -15.94 -23.99 14.87
C GLY A 774 -14.50 -24.05 14.37
N GLY A 775 -13.62 -24.75 15.10
CA GLY A 775 -12.19 -24.80 14.77
C GLY A 775 -11.94 -25.35 13.36
N GLY A 776 -12.61 -26.44 13.00
CA GLY A 776 -12.62 -26.97 11.65
C GLY A 776 -13.65 -26.27 10.77
N VAL A 777 -14.93 -26.34 11.15
CA VAL A 777 -16.04 -25.78 10.38
C VAL A 777 -17.06 -25.06 11.28
N HIS A 778 -17.51 -23.89 10.84
CA HIS A 778 -18.59 -23.12 11.48
C HIS A 778 -19.75 -22.92 10.49
N LEU A 779 -21.00 -23.06 10.96
CA LEU A 779 -22.21 -22.93 10.15
C LEU A 779 -23.25 -22.01 10.79
N THR A 780 -23.76 -21.07 9.99
CA THR A 780 -24.90 -20.20 10.34
C THR A 780 -25.93 -20.24 9.21
N ALA A 781 -27.17 -20.66 9.51
CA ALA A 781 -28.27 -20.80 8.54
C ALA A 781 -27.85 -21.52 7.24
N SER A 782 -27.08 -22.60 7.36
CA SER A 782 -26.36 -23.25 6.25
C SER A 782 -26.50 -24.76 6.25
N ALA A 783 -26.39 -25.41 5.10
CA ALA A 783 -26.34 -26.87 4.99
C ALA A 783 -24.93 -27.36 4.61
N LEU A 784 -24.46 -28.38 5.32
CA LEU A 784 -23.18 -29.04 5.06
C LEU A 784 -23.38 -30.55 4.90
N VAL A 785 -22.85 -31.08 3.80
CA VAL A 785 -22.72 -32.52 3.57
C VAL A 785 -21.25 -32.89 3.67
N VAL A 786 -20.91 -33.88 4.49
CA VAL A 786 -19.54 -34.36 4.67
C VAL A 786 -19.48 -35.84 4.28
N ALA A 787 -18.78 -36.14 3.19
CA ALA A 787 -18.70 -37.48 2.60
C ALA A 787 -17.25 -37.94 2.42
N GLY A 788 -16.86 -39.05 3.06
CA GLY A 788 -15.50 -39.59 2.94
C GLY A 788 -14.39 -38.68 3.49
N CYS A 789 -14.71 -37.75 4.39
CA CYS A 789 -13.75 -36.76 4.89
C CYS A 789 -13.14 -37.15 6.24
N THR A 790 -12.00 -36.56 6.56
CA THR A 790 -11.36 -36.63 7.89
C THR A 790 -11.25 -35.23 8.48
N ILE A 791 -11.83 -35.00 9.67
CA ILE A 791 -11.79 -33.74 10.40
C ILE A 791 -11.12 -33.98 11.77
N THR A 792 -9.90 -33.49 11.94
CA THR A 792 -9.06 -33.86 13.10
C THR A 792 -8.10 -32.77 13.54
N THR A 793 -7.69 -32.73 14.80
CA THR A 793 -6.70 -31.78 15.34
C THR A 793 -7.07 -30.31 15.19
N ASN A 794 -8.34 -29.99 14.94
CA ASN A 794 -8.82 -28.62 14.92
C ASN A 794 -9.15 -28.13 16.35
N SER A 795 -9.08 -26.82 16.57
CA SER A 795 -9.16 -26.23 17.91
C SER A 795 -10.14 -25.07 17.98
N ALA A 796 -11.09 -25.09 18.92
CA ALA A 796 -11.93 -23.96 19.30
C ALA A 796 -12.48 -24.14 20.72
N PRO A 797 -12.88 -23.07 21.42
CA PRO A 797 -13.60 -23.15 22.69
C PRO A 797 -14.87 -24.01 22.61
N PHE A 798 -15.62 -23.93 21.51
CA PHE A 798 -16.74 -24.82 21.25
C PHE A 798 -16.76 -25.31 19.78
N GLY A 799 -17.08 -26.59 19.60
CA GLY A 799 -17.11 -27.22 18.28
C GLY A 799 -15.75 -27.21 17.60
N GLY A 800 -14.72 -27.74 18.26
CA GLY A 800 -13.37 -27.84 17.70
C GLY A 800 -13.36 -28.47 16.31
N GLY A 801 -14.19 -29.49 16.06
CA GLY A 801 -14.40 -30.04 14.72
C GLY A 801 -15.42 -29.22 13.90
N ILE A 802 -16.71 -29.32 14.23
CA ILE A 802 -17.81 -28.63 13.55
C ILE A 802 -18.74 -27.96 14.57
N ARG A 803 -19.12 -26.69 14.34
CA ARG A 803 -20.15 -25.97 15.09
C ARG A 803 -21.31 -25.54 14.19
N LEU A 804 -22.54 -25.78 14.64
CA LEU A 804 -23.76 -25.20 14.08
C LEU A 804 -24.32 -24.15 15.06
N ASP A 805 -24.54 -22.92 14.59
CA ASP A 805 -25.06 -21.85 15.43
C ASP A 805 -26.60 -21.81 15.54
N PRO A 806 -27.14 -21.37 16.70
CA PRO A 806 -28.59 -21.21 16.90
C PRO A 806 -29.20 -20.10 16.02
N PRO A 807 -30.50 -20.22 15.65
CA PRO A 807 -31.39 -21.33 15.95
C PRO A 807 -31.11 -22.52 15.03
N ALA A 808 -30.83 -23.69 15.64
CA ALA A 808 -30.45 -24.93 14.98
C ALA A 808 -31.47 -25.42 13.93
N ALA A 809 -32.69 -24.87 13.92
CA ALA A 809 -33.73 -25.16 12.93
C ALA A 809 -33.41 -24.72 11.49
N THR A 810 -32.36 -23.92 11.28
CA THR A 810 -31.98 -23.40 9.95
C THR A 810 -30.66 -23.96 9.41
N SER A 811 -29.82 -24.54 10.27
CA SER A 811 -28.56 -25.17 9.87
C SER A 811 -28.71 -26.70 9.84
N SER A 812 -28.06 -27.38 8.90
CA SER A 812 -28.11 -28.85 8.84
C SER A 812 -26.75 -29.47 8.51
N LEU A 813 -26.43 -30.57 9.18
CA LEU A 813 -25.23 -31.36 8.95
C LEU A 813 -25.61 -32.80 8.58
N THR A 814 -25.09 -33.29 7.46
CA THR A 814 -25.23 -34.69 7.03
C THR A 814 -23.86 -35.33 6.90
N LEU A 815 -23.65 -36.46 7.57
CA LEU A 815 -22.40 -37.23 7.55
C LEU A 815 -22.58 -38.54 6.79
N ASN A 816 -21.63 -38.86 5.91
CA ASN A 816 -21.56 -40.12 5.19
C ASN A 816 -20.10 -40.62 5.18
N ALA A 817 -19.87 -41.84 5.67
CA ALA A 817 -18.55 -42.50 5.68
C ALA A 817 -17.37 -41.59 6.09
N SER A 818 -17.54 -40.73 7.10
CA SER A 818 -16.57 -39.69 7.49
C SER A 818 -16.07 -39.87 8.92
N GLN A 819 -14.86 -39.38 9.21
CA GLN A 819 -14.24 -39.44 10.53
C GLN A 819 -14.06 -38.04 11.11
N ILE A 820 -14.62 -37.76 12.29
CA ILE A 820 -14.46 -36.51 13.02
C ILE A 820 -13.95 -36.84 14.43
N CYS A 821 -12.64 -36.70 14.64
CA CYS A 821 -11.96 -37.21 15.85
C CYS A 821 -10.73 -36.36 16.23
N GLY A 822 -10.42 -36.28 17.52
CA GLY A 822 -9.18 -35.65 18.00
C GLY A 822 -9.11 -34.14 17.80
N ASN A 823 -10.26 -33.47 17.75
CA ASN A 823 -10.36 -32.01 17.81
C ASN A 823 -10.42 -31.57 19.29
N THR A 824 -10.07 -30.31 19.62
CA THR A 824 -10.28 -29.81 21.00
C THR A 824 -11.77 -29.87 21.35
N VAL A 825 -12.08 -29.93 22.65
CA VAL A 825 -13.41 -29.84 23.27
C VAL A 825 -14.54 -29.77 22.22
N TRP A 826 -15.24 -30.90 22.03
CA TRP A 826 -16.34 -31.13 21.06
C TRP A 826 -15.92 -31.36 19.59
N ASN A 827 -16.06 -32.60 19.08
CA ASN A 827 -15.92 -32.84 17.66
C ASN A 827 -17.09 -32.23 16.87
N ILE A 828 -18.32 -32.32 17.37
CA ILE A 828 -19.49 -31.66 16.77
C ILE A 828 -20.33 -31.00 17.87
N VAL A 829 -20.73 -29.74 17.64
CA VAL A 829 -21.74 -29.05 18.47
C VAL A 829 -22.91 -28.66 17.59
N GLY A 830 -24.09 -29.19 17.90
CA GLY A 830 -25.34 -29.03 17.15
C GLY A 830 -25.84 -30.32 16.49
N PRO A 831 -27.08 -30.33 15.97
CA PRO A 831 -27.72 -31.53 15.46
C PRO A 831 -27.10 -31.99 14.13
N TYR A 832 -27.01 -33.31 13.93
CA TYR A 832 -26.54 -33.90 12.69
C TYR A 832 -27.28 -35.20 12.35
N THR A 833 -27.23 -35.57 11.07
CA THR A 833 -27.77 -36.84 10.57
C THR A 833 -26.66 -37.66 9.95
N VAL A 834 -26.76 -38.99 10.06
CA VAL A 834 -25.84 -39.92 9.40
C VAL A 834 -26.60 -40.64 8.29
N GLN A 835 -26.12 -40.53 7.05
CA GLN A 835 -26.73 -41.15 5.88
C GLN A 835 -25.70 -41.98 5.10
N GLY A 836 -25.82 -43.31 5.18
CA GLY A 836 -24.96 -44.23 4.44
C GLY A 836 -23.51 -44.29 4.95
N GLY A 837 -22.91 -45.49 4.88
CA GLY A 837 -21.57 -45.74 5.41
C GLY A 837 -21.47 -45.69 6.94
N VAL A 838 -20.31 -46.05 7.50
CA VAL A 838 -20.01 -45.89 8.92
C VAL A 838 -19.28 -44.56 9.09
N SER A 839 -19.96 -43.56 9.64
CA SER A 839 -19.32 -42.32 10.10
C SER A 839 -18.89 -42.48 11.55
N THR A 840 -17.68 -42.07 11.89
CA THR A 840 -17.13 -42.15 13.25
C THR A 840 -16.95 -40.75 13.79
N VAL A 841 -17.73 -40.40 14.81
CA VAL A 841 -17.53 -39.19 15.61
C VAL A 841 -16.96 -39.64 16.94
N CYS A 842 -15.71 -39.29 17.24
CA CYS A 842 -15.04 -39.69 18.48
C CYS A 842 -15.45 -38.77 19.65
N ASP A 843 -16.74 -38.48 19.78
CA ASP A 843 -17.30 -37.70 20.89
C ASP A 843 -17.68 -38.62 22.05
N CYS A 844 -17.54 -38.10 23.25
CA CYS A 844 -18.06 -38.71 24.47
C CYS A 844 -19.20 -37.85 24.99
N GLY A 845 -20.40 -38.05 24.45
CA GLY A 845 -21.55 -37.16 24.67
C GLY A 845 -21.97 -36.96 26.13
N GLY A 846 -21.50 -37.81 27.04
CA GLY A 846 -21.74 -37.69 28.48
C GLY A 846 -20.57 -37.16 29.31
N ASP A 847 -19.39 -36.93 28.74
CA ASP A 847 -18.20 -36.47 29.47
C ASP A 847 -18.20 -34.94 29.49
N ILE A 848 -18.94 -34.38 30.44
CA ILE A 848 -19.19 -32.95 30.58
C ILE A 848 -17.97 -32.24 31.17
N ASP A 849 -17.27 -32.83 32.12
CA ASP A 849 -16.07 -32.19 32.66
C ASP A 849 -14.80 -32.43 31.79
N ASN A 850 -14.94 -33.21 30.71
CA ASN A 850 -13.93 -33.46 29.68
C ASN A 850 -12.69 -34.20 30.21
N ASN A 851 -12.88 -35.06 31.20
CA ASN A 851 -11.83 -35.85 31.85
C ASN A 851 -11.58 -37.21 31.16
N GLY A 852 -12.37 -37.54 30.13
CA GLY A 852 -12.32 -38.80 29.39
C GLY A 852 -13.18 -39.93 29.95
N ILE A 853 -14.04 -39.66 30.95
CA ILE A 853 -14.87 -40.65 31.64
C ILE A 853 -16.22 -40.05 32.01
N VAL A 854 -17.30 -40.58 31.44
CA VAL A 854 -18.67 -40.28 31.85
C VAL A 854 -18.97 -40.93 33.20
N ASN A 855 -19.16 -40.10 34.22
CA ASN A 855 -19.36 -40.54 35.60
C ASN A 855 -20.30 -39.59 36.39
N ALA A 856 -20.31 -39.75 37.71
CA ALA A 856 -21.20 -39.00 38.58
C ALA A 856 -20.91 -37.49 38.62
N LEU A 857 -19.69 -37.06 38.30
CA LEU A 857 -19.32 -35.65 38.19
C LEU A 857 -20.03 -34.98 36.99
N ASP A 858 -20.21 -35.72 35.91
CA ASP A 858 -20.95 -35.24 34.73
C ASP A 858 -22.45 -35.13 35.01
N VAL A 859 -23.00 -36.10 35.75
CA VAL A 859 -24.39 -36.01 36.25
C VAL A 859 -24.58 -34.80 37.14
N ALA A 860 -23.62 -34.52 38.04
CA ALA A 860 -23.67 -33.34 38.90
C ALA A 860 -23.65 -32.05 38.08
N ALA A 861 -22.91 -32.02 36.97
CA ALA A 861 -22.89 -30.88 36.06
C ALA A 861 -24.25 -30.65 35.37
N ILE A 862 -24.93 -31.69 34.84
CA ILE A 862 -26.31 -31.56 34.30
C ILE A 862 -27.28 -31.06 35.37
N LEU A 863 -27.23 -31.65 36.57
CA LEU A 863 -28.15 -31.29 37.64
C LEU A 863 -27.93 -29.86 38.15
N SER A 864 -26.71 -29.33 38.05
CA SER A 864 -26.38 -27.98 38.52
C SER A 864 -27.05 -26.86 37.72
N VAL A 865 -27.48 -27.16 36.49
CA VAL A 865 -28.10 -26.21 35.55
C VAL A 865 -29.44 -26.72 35.03
N TRP A 866 -30.08 -27.62 35.79
CA TRP A 866 -31.37 -28.21 35.44
C TRP A 866 -32.46 -27.16 35.22
N GLY A 867 -33.19 -27.28 34.11
CA GLY A 867 -34.28 -26.38 33.72
C GLY A 867 -33.82 -24.99 33.27
N THR A 868 -32.51 -24.78 33.09
CA THR A 868 -31.96 -23.53 32.55
C THR A 868 -31.93 -23.57 31.02
N ASN A 869 -31.69 -22.41 30.40
CA ASN A 869 -31.47 -22.33 28.96
C ASN A 869 -30.18 -23.10 28.61
N GLY A 870 -30.35 -24.16 27.81
CA GLY A 870 -29.29 -25.02 27.32
C GLY A 870 -28.23 -24.30 26.51
N GLU A 871 -28.56 -23.16 25.89
CA GLU A 871 -27.60 -22.33 25.15
C GLU A 871 -26.49 -21.74 26.04
N SER A 872 -26.78 -21.51 27.32
CA SER A 872 -25.77 -21.01 28.28
C SER A 872 -24.85 -22.12 28.79
N TYR A 873 -25.25 -23.38 28.64
CA TYR A 873 -24.54 -24.57 29.07
C TYR A 873 -24.69 -25.68 28.03
N PRO A 874 -24.11 -25.52 26.82
CA PRO A 874 -24.29 -26.47 25.70
C PRO A 874 -23.73 -27.86 26.01
N ARG A 875 -22.96 -27.99 27.10
CA ARG A 875 -22.51 -29.26 27.68
C ARG A 875 -23.64 -30.13 28.22
N THR A 876 -24.62 -29.47 28.83
CA THR A 876 -25.65 -30.10 29.65
C THR A 876 -26.97 -30.22 28.92
N ASP A 877 -27.12 -29.53 27.79
CA ASP A 877 -28.21 -29.68 26.82
C ASP A 877 -27.76 -30.64 25.72
N GLY A 878 -27.71 -31.94 26.05
CA GLY A 878 -27.18 -32.99 25.19
C GLY A 878 -28.05 -33.29 23.98
N ASN A 879 -29.33 -32.91 23.99
CA ASN A 879 -30.22 -33.03 22.83
C ASN A 879 -30.36 -31.73 22.02
N TYR A 880 -29.79 -30.62 22.50
CA TYR A 880 -29.80 -29.29 21.90
C TYR A 880 -31.21 -28.73 21.65
N ASP A 881 -32.17 -29.03 22.53
CA ASP A 881 -33.54 -28.52 22.46
C ASP A 881 -33.71 -27.14 23.14
N GLY A 882 -32.63 -26.62 23.74
CA GLY A 882 -32.58 -25.34 24.42
C GLY A 882 -32.94 -25.41 25.90
N ILE A 883 -33.24 -26.59 26.45
CA ILE A 883 -33.62 -26.75 27.86
C ILE A 883 -32.93 -27.97 28.46
N VAL A 884 -32.09 -27.75 29.47
CA VAL A 884 -31.48 -28.86 30.23
C VAL A 884 -32.54 -29.60 31.05
N ASN A 885 -32.84 -30.84 30.68
CA ASN A 885 -33.90 -31.64 31.26
C ASN A 885 -33.56 -33.15 31.32
N ALA A 886 -34.58 -33.97 31.56
CA ALA A 886 -34.41 -35.41 31.72
C ALA A 886 -33.95 -36.13 30.44
N LEU A 887 -34.22 -35.56 29.27
CA LEU A 887 -33.76 -36.08 27.99
C LEU A 887 -32.24 -35.94 27.85
N ASP A 888 -31.66 -34.85 28.35
CA ASP A 888 -30.20 -34.64 28.34
C ASP A 888 -29.49 -35.57 29.31
N LEU A 889 -30.07 -35.74 30.51
CA LEU A 889 -29.56 -36.70 31.48
C LEU A 889 -29.60 -38.13 30.92
N ALA A 890 -30.62 -38.47 30.13
CA ALA A 890 -30.70 -39.79 29.49
C ALA A 890 -29.56 -40.01 28.48
N ILE A 891 -29.21 -38.99 27.68
CA ILE A 891 -28.09 -39.03 26.74
C ILE A 891 -26.76 -39.22 27.46
N LEU A 892 -26.55 -38.50 28.57
CA LEU A 892 -25.37 -38.68 29.41
C LEU A 892 -25.27 -40.10 29.96
N LEU A 893 -26.35 -40.61 30.55
CA LEU A 893 -26.36 -41.94 31.16
C LEU A 893 -26.16 -43.07 30.16
N ASP A 894 -26.55 -42.89 28.89
CA ASP A 894 -26.30 -43.85 27.81
C ASP A 894 -24.80 -43.97 27.48
N ALA A 895 -24.03 -42.91 27.75
CA ALA A 895 -22.59 -42.85 27.49
C ALA A 895 -21.72 -43.24 28.72
N TRP A 896 -22.29 -43.81 29.79
CA TRP A 896 -21.58 -44.05 31.06
C TRP A 896 -20.34 -44.94 30.92
N GLY A 897 -19.18 -44.45 31.39
CA GLY A 897 -17.90 -45.18 31.34
C GLY A 897 -16.76 -44.40 30.69
N ILE A 898 -15.66 -45.10 30.38
CA ILE A 898 -14.48 -44.50 29.72
C ILE A 898 -14.81 -44.25 28.26
N CYS A 899 -14.50 -43.05 27.78
CA CYS A 899 -14.71 -42.65 26.41
C CYS A 899 -13.86 -43.49 25.43
N GLY A 900 -14.50 -44.12 24.44
CA GLY A 900 -13.81 -44.87 23.37
C GLY A 900 -13.51 -46.34 23.65
N GLN A 901 -14.26 -46.99 24.56
CA GLN A 901 -14.29 -48.45 24.74
C GLN A 901 -15.56 -49.07 24.15
#